data_AF-A0A7J7XK94-F1
#
_entry.id   AF-A0A7J7XK94-F1
#
_cell.length_a   1.000
_cell.length_b   1.000
_cell.length_c   1.000
_cell.angle_alpha   90.00
_cell.angle_beta   90.00
_cell.angle_gamma   90.00
#
_symmetry.space_group_name_H-M   'P 1'
#
loop_
_entity.id
_entity.type
_entity.pdbx_description
1 polymer ?
#
loop_
_entity_poly.entity_id
_entity_poly.type
_entity_poly.pdbx_seq_one_letter_code
_entity_poly.pdbx_strand_id
1 'polypeptide(L)'
;MVRLQRVTFLALHNYLGLTNELFSHEIQPLRLFPSPGLPARTSPVRGSKRVGSTSATEEPREAPGRPPDPTGAPLPGPAGDLVKPTSLEAPSAPLLSRCISMPVDISGLQGGPRSDFDMAYERGRISVSLQEETSGGPQTPTQEPREQPAGACEYSYCEDESATGGCPFGPYQGRQTSSIFEAAKRELAKLMRIEDPSLLNSRVLLHHAKAGTIIARQGDQDVSLHFVLWGCLHVYQRMIDKAEDVCLFVAQPGELVGQLAVLTGEPLIFTLRAQRDCTFLRISKSDFYEIMRAQPSVVLSAAHTVAARMSPFVRQMDFAIDWTAVEAGRALYRQGDRSDCTYIVLNGRLRSVIQRGSGKKELVGEYGRGDLVGVVEALTRQPRATTVHAVRDTELAKLPEGTLGHIKRRYPQVVTRLIHLLSQKILGNLQQLQGPFPGSGLGVPPPSELTNPASNLATVAVLPVCAEVPLVAFTLELQHALQAIGPTLLLNSDIIRARLGASALDSIQEFRLSGWLAQQEDTHRIVLYQTDSSLTPWTVRCLRQADCILIVGLGDQEPTLGQLEQMLENTAVRALKQLVLLHREEGPGPTRTVEWLNMRSWCSGHLHLRCPRRLFSRRSPAKLHELYEKVFSRRADRHSDFSRLARVLTGNTIALVLGGGGARGCSHIGVLKALEEAGVPVDLVGGTSIGSFIGALYAEERSASRTKQRAREWAKSMTSVLEPMLDLTYPATSMFTGSAFNRSIHRVFQDKQIEDLWLPYFNVTTDITASAMRVHKDGCVWRYVRASASYCPYLPPLCDPKDGHLLVDGCYVNNVPADIARSMGAKTVIAIDVGSQDETDLSTYGDSLSGWWLLWKRLNPWTDKIKVPDMAEIQSRLAYVSCVRQLEVVKSSSYCEYLRPPIDCFKTMDFGKFDQIYDVGYQYGKAVFGGWSRGDVIEKMLTDRRSADLIESRRADVLAFPSSGFTDLAEIVSRIEPPTSYVSDGCADGEESDCLTEYEEDAGPDCSRDEGGSPEGASPSTASEMEEDKTVLRHRRHLPQDAASSPADT
;
A
#
# COMPACT_ATOMS: atom_id res chain seq x y z
N MET A 1 -3.22 -1.29 26.88
CA MET A 1 -3.60 -2.55 26.22
C MET A 1 -3.42 -2.50 24.70
N VAL A 2 -4.02 -1.54 23.96
CA VAL A 2 -3.77 -1.46 22.49
C VAL A 2 -2.29 -1.24 22.13
N ARG A 3 -1.62 -0.24 22.73
CA ARG A 3 -0.14 -0.04 22.63
C ARG A 3 0.61 -1.36 22.82
N LEU A 4 0.31 -2.04 23.92
CA LEU A 4 0.90 -3.32 24.30
C LEU A 4 0.72 -4.40 23.21
N GLN A 5 -0.47 -4.53 22.59
CA GLN A 5 -0.70 -5.50 21.51
C GLN A 5 -0.12 -5.05 20.16
N ARG A 6 -0.58 -3.91 19.61
CA ARG A 6 -0.23 -3.41 18.27
C ARG A 6 1.25 -3.03 18.15
N VAL A 7 1.85 -2.51 19.22
CA VAL A 7 3.26 -2.12 19.25
C VAL A 7 4.09 -3.21 19.90
N THR A 8 3.95 -3.41 21.21
CA THR A 8 4.96 -4.13 21.99
C THR A 8 4.99 -5.62 21.66
N PHE A 9 3.84 -6.30 21.58
CA PHE A 9 3.78 -7.71 21.14
C PHE A 9 4.13 -7.86 19.67
N LEU A 10 3.42 -7.16 18.78
CA LEU A 10 3.55 -7.36 17.35
C LEU A 10 4.96 -7.00 16.83
N ALA A 11 5.63 -5.99 17.40
CA ALA A 11 6.98 -5.62 17.02
C ALA A 11 8.07 -6.53 17.58
N LEU A 12 8.00 -6.90 18.87
CA LEU A 12 8.95 -7.84 19.48
C LEU A 12 8.85 -9.22 18.82
N HIS A 13 7.64 -9.61 18.40
CA HIS A 13 7.40 -10.79 17.57
C HIS A 13 7.94 -10.58 16.15
N ASN A 14 7.26 -9.82 15.28
CA ASN A 14 7.50 -9.81 13.83
C ASN A 14 8.92 -9.37 13.43
N TYR A 15 9.47 -8.38 14.12
CA TYR A 15 10.74 -7.75 13.73
C TYR A 15 11.94 -8.29 14.51
N LEU A 16 11.77 -8.61 15.80
CA LEU A 16 12.87 -9.08 16.65
C LEU A 16 12.91 -10.60 16.80
N GLY A 17 11.82 -11.31 16.50
CA GLY A 17 11.72 -12.78 16.57
C GLY A 17 11.52 -13.33 17.99
N LEU A 18 11.14 -12.49 18.95
CA LEU A 18 10.90 -12.89 20.35
C LEU A 18 9.47 -13.47 20.47
N THR A 19 9.33 -14.57 21.21
CA THR A 19 8.08 -15.34 21.32
C THR A 19 7.89 -15.86 22.74
N ASN A 20 8.73 -16.82 23.15
CA ASN A 20 8.75 -17.35 24.52
C ASN A 20 9.00 -16.24 25.55
N GLU A 21 9.82 -15.25 25.18
CA GLU A 21 10.23 -14.13 26.02
C GLU A 21 9.10 -13.15 26.36
N LEU A 22 7.92 -13.30 25.73
CA LEU A 22 6.81 -12.36 25.86
C LEU A 22 5.93 -12.62 27.11
N PHE A 23 5.83 -13.87 27.55
CA PHE A 23 4.97 -14.31 28.65
C PHE A 23 5.77 -14.86 29.84
N SER A 24 5.15 -14.87 31.02
CA SER A 24 5.68 -15.55 32.20
C SER A 24 5.19 -17.00 32.21
N HIS A 25 6.11 -17.97 32.15
CA HIS A 25 5.77 -19.40 32.21
C HIS A 25 5.34 -19.88 33.61
N GLU A 26 5.59 -19.09 34.66
CA GLU A 26 5.22 -19.39 36.04
C GLU A 26 4.14 -18.41 36.56
N ILE A 27 2.97 -18.95 36.91
CA ILE A 27 1.94 -18.29 37.74
C ILE A 27 1.50 -19.31 38.80
N GLN A 28 1.31 -18.86 40.04
CA GLN A 28 0.72 -19.70 41.08
C GLN A 28 -0.79 -19.83 40.84
N PRO A 29 -1.33 -21.05 40.62
CA PRO A 29 -2.74 -21.22 40.29
C PRO A 29 -3.64 -20.95 41.51
N LEU A 30 -4.74 -20.25 41.28
CA LEU A 30 -5.83 -20.11 42.25
C LEU A 30 -6.45 -21.49 42.51
N ARG A 31 -6.30 -22.02 43.72
CA ARG A 31 -6.84 -23.34 44.09
C ARG A 31 -8.37 -23.30 44.22
N LEU A 32 -9.08 -23.59 43.13
CA LEU A 32 -10.54 -23.63 43.08
C LEU A 32 -11.19 -24.69 44.00
N PHE A 33 -10.49 -25.77 44.34
CA PHE A 33 -11.06 -26.89 45.09
C PHE A 33 -10.12 -27.43 46.18
N PRO A 34 -10.64 -27.86 47.35
CA PRO A 34 -9.89 -28.69 48.29
C PRO A 34 -9.56 -30.06 47.66
N SER A 35 -8.32 -30.51 47.79
CA SER A 35 -7.96 -31.90 47.44
C SER A 35 -8.62 -32.85 48.43
N PRO A 36 -9.16 -34.00 47.97
CA PRO A 36 -9.33 -35.16 48.84
C PRO A 36 -7.98 -35.50 49.51
N GLY A 37 -8.01 -35.78 50.81
CA GLY A 37 -6.80 -36.14 51.55
C GLY A 37 -6.36 -37.56 51.23
N LEU A 38 -5.25 -37.73 50.51
CA LEU A 38 -4.54 -39.01 50.44
C LEU A 38 -3.59 -39.13 51.64
N PRO A 39 -3.48 -40.33 52.26
CA PRO A 39 -2.75 -40.49 53.51
C PRO A 39 -1.23 -40.33 53.32
N ALA A 40 -0.57 -39.83 54.37
CA ALA A 40 0.86 -39.65 54.37
C ALA A 40 1.61 -40.98 54.14
N ARG A 41 2.52 -41.00 53.17
CA ARG A 41 3.60 -41.98 53.09
C ARG A 41 4.95 -41.27 53.16
N THR A 42 5.85 -41.89 53.90
CA THR A 42 7.14 -41.33 54.31
C THR A 42 8.13 -41.24 53.15
N SER A 43 9.11 -40.34 53.30
CA SER A 43 10.27 -40.26 52.42
C SER A 43 11.15 -41.52 52.50
N PRO A 44 12.04 -41.69 51.51
CA PRO A 44 13.45 -41.88 51.83
C PRO A 44 14.33 -40.76 51.27
N VAL A 45 15.59 -40.72 51.69
CA VAL A 45 16.48 -39.56 51.58
C VAL A 45 17.67 -39.85 50.64
N ARG A 46 17.83 -38.98 49.62
CA ARG A 46 19.09 -38.47 49.03
C ARG A 46 20.27 -39.46 48.84
N GLY A 47 20.70 -39.71 47.58
CA GLY A 47 22.15 -39.97 47.36
C GLY A 47 22.70 -40.66 46.09
N SER A 48 22.80 -39.92 44.98
CA SER A 48 24.01 -39.89 44.09
C SER A 48 24.46 -41.10 43.22
N LYS A 49 25.08 -40.74 42.08
CA LYS A 49 26.03 -41.47 41.19
C LYS A 49 25.57 -42.63 40.29
N ARG A 50 25.95 -42.46 39.01
CA ARG A 50 26.39 -43.45 38.00
C ARG A 50 25.46 -44.63 37.66
N VAL A 51 25.01 -44.64 36.41
CA VAL A 51 24.89 -45.87 35.60
C VAL A 51 25.80 -45.72 34.38
N GLY A 52 26.50 -46.79 34.04
CA GLY A 52 27.24 -46.91 32.78
C GLY A 52 26.81 -48.20 32.06
N SER A 53 26.75 -48.11 30.74
CA SER A 53 26.71 -49.19 29.73
C SER A 53 26.95 -50.64 30.19
N THR A 54 26.00 -51.54 29.89
CA THR A 54 26.08 -52.66 28.91
C THR A 54 24.67 -53.30 28.79
N SER A 55 24.11 -53.79 27.68
CA SER A 55 24.53 -54.24 26.32
C SER A 55 24.84 -55.73 26.16
N ALA A 56 24.07 -56.39 25.28
CA ALA A 56 24.26 -57.73 24.69
C ALA A 56 23.74 -57.62 23.23
N THR A 57 24.61 -57.67 22.20
CA THR A 57 25.01 -58.85 21.37
C THR A 57 23.85 -59.44 20.54
N GLU A 58 24.01 -59.82 19.27
CA GLU A 58 25.20 -60.21 18.47
C GLU A 58 25.41 -59.26 17.24
N GLU A 59 26.61 -58.89 16.75
CA GLU A 59 27.74 -59.67 16.16
C GLU A 59 27.45 -60.26 14.74
N PRO A 60 28.42 -60.38 13.79
CA PRO A 60 29.83 -59.96 13.81
C PRO A 60 30.39 -59.27 12.52
N ARG A 61 31.71 -58.97 12.55
CA ARG A 61 32.68 -58.68 11.44
C ARG A 61 32.74 -57.27 10.82
N GLU A 62 33.92 -56.72 10.52
CA GLU A 62 35.30 -56.95 11.02
C GLU A 62 36.15 -55.67 10.76
N ALA A 63 37.29 -55.49 11.44
CA ALA A 63 38.08 -54.23 11.49
C ALA A 63 39.56 -54.50 11.10
N PRO A 64 40.61 -53.69 11.41
CA PRO A 64 40.70 -52.29 11.90
C PRO A 64 41.74 -51.40 11.16
N GLY A 65 41.90 -50.11 11.55
CA GLY A 65 43.04 -49.27 11.08
C GLY A 65 43.11 -47.79 11.55
N ARG A 66 44.03 -47.48 12.47
CA ARG A 66 44.58 -46.16 12.88
C ARG A 66 46.03 -46.44 13.39
N PRO A 67 46.98 -45.48 13.62
CA PRO A 67 46.87 -44.06 14.05
C PRO A 67 47.87 -43.17 13.23
N PRO A 68 48.70 -42.21 13.73
CA PRO A 68 48.71 -41.33 14.94
C PRO A 68 49.04 -39.82 14.69
N ASP A 69 49.14 -39.01 15.76
CA ASP A 69 49.93 -37.75 15.82
C ASP A 69 51.46 -38.07 15.85
N PRO A 70 52.39 -37.13 15.50
CA PRO A 70 53.01 -36.30 16.54
C PRO A 70 53.58 -34.91 16.09
N THR A 71 54.24 -34.23 17.03
CA THR A 71 54.94 -32.93 16.93
C THR A 71 56.19 -32.87 16.05
N GLY A 72 56.50 -31.70 15.46
CA GLY A 72 57.83 -31.38 14.90
C GLY A 72 58.02 -29.95 14.37
N ALA A 73 59.21 -29.37 14.59
CA ALA A 73 59.73 -28.11 14.01
C ALA A 73 61.14 -28.42 13.41
N PRO A 74 61.91 -27.51 12.73
CA PRO A 74 61.77 -26.06 12.58
C PRO A 74 62.11 -25.45 11.17
N LEU A 75 62.04 -24.09 11.08
CA LEU A 75 62.87 -23.08 10.36
C LEU A 75 63.69 -23.42 9.07
N PRO A 76 64.00 -22.44 8.16
CA PRO A 76 64.20 -21.00 8.43
C PRO A 76 63.58 -19.96 7.45
N GLY A 77 63.70 -18.68 7.80
CA GLY A 77 63.61 -17.50 6.90
C GLY A 77 64.99 -17.11 6.33
N PRO A 78 65.39 -15.82 6.24
CA PRO A 78 64.76 -14.56 6.68
C PRO A 78 63.95 -13.91 5.52
N ALA A 79 63.66 -12.60 5.38
CA ALA A 79 63.94 -11.32 6.09
C ALA A 79 62.79 -10.31 5.82
N GLY A 80 62.67 -9.16 6.49
CA GLY A 80 63.34 -8.66 7.70
C GLY A 80 62.89 -7.24 8.09
N ASP A 81 62.82 -6.99 9.41
CA ASP A 81 62.98 -5.71 10.14
C ASP A 81 62.05 -4.49 9.86
N LEU A 82 61.73 -3.58 10.80
CA LEU A 82 61.71 -3.54 12.29
C LEU A 82 60.78 -2.34 12.66
N VAL A 83 60.04 -2.27 13.78
CA VAL A 83 60.47 -1.85 15.15
C VAL A 83 59.29 -2.08 16.14
N LYS A 84 59.59 -2.25 17.45
CA LYS A 84 58.69 -2.52 18.61
C LYS A 84 58.77 -1.35 19.65
N PRO A 85 58.25 -1.41 20.91
CA PRO A 85 57.38 -2.37 21.64
C PRO A 85 56.02 -1.68 22.02
N THR A 86 55.19 -1.93 23.05
CA THR A 86 54.97 -2.85 24.23
C THR A 86 53.43 -2.77 24.52
N SER A 87 52.71 -3.45 25.44
CA SER A 87 52.86 -4.49 26.50
C SER A 87 51.48 -5.25 26.54
N LEU A 88 51.07 -6.24 27.37
CA LEU A 88 51.39 -6.80 28.70
C LEU A 88 50.96 -5.91 29.91
N GLU A 89 50.15 -6.35 30.90
CA GLU A 89 49.43 -7.63 31.11
C GLU A 89 48.21 -7.46 32.06
N ALA A 90 47.51 -8.55 32.41
CA ALA A 90 46.37 -8.60 33.37
C ALA A 90 46.87 -9.00 34.81
N PRO A 91 46.06 -9.34 35.86
CA PRO A 91 44.60 -9.60 35.95
C PRO A 91 43.83 -9.19 37.26
N SER A 92 42.50 -9.44 37.24
CA SER A 92 41.59 -9.87 38.35
C SER A 92 41.50 -9.18 39.73
N ALA A 93 40.29 -8.64 40.05
CA ALA A 93 39.39 -8.88 41.21
C ALA A 93 39.97 -9.18 42.64
N PRO A 94 39.35 -8.72 43.78
CA PRO A 94 37.92 -9.00 44.07
C PRO A 94 37.15 -8.08 45.10
N LEU A 95 35.87 -8.47 45.33
CA LEU A 95 35.07 -8.38 46.58
C LEU A 95 34.39 -7.09 47.11
N LEU A 96 33.30 -7.38 47.83
CA LEU A 96 32.24 -6.54 48.43
C LEU A 96 32.69 -5.53 49.50
N SER A 97 31.97 -4.39 49.61
CA SER A 97 31.51 -3.85 50.90
C SER A 97 30.33 -2.87 50.76
N ARG A 98 29.60 -2.64 51.85
CA ARG A 98 28.66 -1.50 52.05
C ARG A 98 29.43 -0.32 52.68
N CYS A 99 28.98 0.92 52.45
CA CYS A 99 28.53 1.83 53.51
C CYS A 99 28.13 3.23 52.97
N ILE A 100 27.60 4.07 53.88
CA ILE A 100 26.99 5.38 53.62
C ILE A 100 28.01 6.51 53.86
N SER A 101 27.99 7.55 53.02
CA SER A 101 28.52 8.87 53.37
C SER A 101 27.86 9.98 52.53
N MET A 102 27.19 10.92 53.21
CA MET A 102 26.85 12.24 52.65
C MET A 102 28.12 13.11 52.58
N PRO A 103 28.16 14.10 51.67
CA PRO A 103 28.72 15.41 51.98
C PRO A 103 27.61 16.49 52.02
N VAL A 104 27.91 17.59 52.71
CA VAL A 104 27.00 18.75 52.91
C VAL A 104 27.39 19.90 51.98
N ASP A 105 26.46 20.85 51.80
CA ASP A 105 26.51 22.01 50.91
C ASP A 105 27.78 22.88 50.98
N ILE A 106 28.09 23.50 49.83
CA ILE A 106 28.52 24.91 49.77
C ILE A 106 27.62 25.63 48.77
N SER A 107 27.09 26.79 49.18
CA SER A 107 25.98 27.52 48.54
C SER A 107 26.41 28.57 47.50
N GLY A 108 25.56 28.84 46.49
CA GLY A 108 25.76 29.96 45.55
C GLY A 108 24.59 30.26 44.59
N LEU A 109 23.57 30.98 45.09
CA LEU A 109 22.50 31.77 44.40
C LEU A 109 21.96 31.29 43.02
N GLN A 110 20.67 30.92 42.96
CA GLN A 110 19.53 31.76 42.49
C GLN A 110 19.59 32.23 41.01
N GLY A 111 18.56 32.02 40.17
CA GLY A 111 17.30 31.29 40.38
C GLY A 111 16.41 31.32 39.11
N GLY A 112 15.63 30.25 38.89
CA GLY A 112 14.75 30.09 37.72
C GLY A 112 13.60 29.10 38.00
N PRO A 113 12.62 28.95 37.09
CA PRO A 113 11.39 28.20 37.36
C PRO A 113 11.63 26.70 37.61
N ARG A 114 10.79 26.11 38.46
CA ARG A 114 10.84 24.69 38.85
C ARG A 114 10.64 23.77 37.64
N SER A 115 11.33 22.63 37.62
CA SER A 115 11.09 21.58 36.62
C SER A 115 9.87 20.73 36.98
N ASP A 116 9.12 20.28 35.99
CA ASP A 116 7.91 19.47 36.18
C ASP A 116 8.14 18.09 36.84
N PHE A 117 9.40 17.67 36.98
CA PHE A 117 9.77 16.35 37.50
C PHE A 117 9.37 16.15 38.98
N ASP A 118 9.42 17.20 39.80
CA ASP A 118 9.08 17.12 41.22
C ASP A 118 7.56 17.13 41.47
N MET A 119 6.78 17.77 40.58
CA MET A 119 5.32 17.94 40.77
C MET A 119 4.52 16.63 40.60
N ALA A 120 5.15 15.59 40.03
CA ALA A 120 4.55 14.26 39.88
C ALA A 120 4.55 13.42 41.17
N TYR A 121 5.38 13.75 42.16
CA TYR A 121 5.60 12.87 43.33
C TYR A 121 4.53 13.00 44.43
N GLU A 122 3.89 14.17 44.58
CA GLU A 122 3.00 14.43 45.73
C GLU A 122 1.51 14.09 45.50
N ARG A 123 1.04 13.86 44.27
CA ARG A 123 -0.38 13.51 43.99
C ARG A 123 -0.77 12.06 44.37
N GLY A 124 0.02 11.42 45.23
CA GLY A 124 -0.08 9.99 45.58
C GLY A 124 -0.65 9.67 46.96
N ARG A 125 -1.37 10.57 47.63
CA ARG A 125 -2.02 10.30 48.93
C ARG A 125 -3.44 10.86 49.03
N ILE A 126 -4.40 9.99 49.29
CA ILE A 126 -5.67 10.31 49.93
C ILE A 126 -5.71 9.57 51.27
N SER A 127 -6.09 10.26 52.33
CA SER A 127 -6.15 9.76 53.70
C SER A 127 -7.40 8.91 53.94
N VAL A 128 -7.23 7.73 54.53
CA VAL A 128 -8.34 6.99 55.16
C VAL A 128 -8.41 7.38 56.63
N SER A 129 -9.43 8.15 57.00
CA SER A 129 -9.76 8.45 58.39
C SER A 129 -10.51 7.29 59.02
N LEU A 130 -10.03 6.80 60.16
CA LEU A 130 -10.74 5.85 61.01
C LEU A 130 -11.93 6.57 61.68
N GLN A 131 -13.09 5.89 61.70
CA GLN A 131 -14.12 6.16 62.70
C GLN A 131 -14.76 4.83 63.10
N GLU A 132 -14.87 4.61 64.41
CA GLU A 132 -15.51 3.44 65.01
C GLU A 132 -17.02 3.67 65.09
N GLU A 133 -17.82 2.60 64.93
CA GLU A 133 -19.03 2.36 65.74
C GLU A 133 -19.30 0.85 65.81
N THR A 134 -19.99 0.41 66.87
CA THR A 134 -20.20 -1.00 67.20
C THR A 134 -21.67 -1.34 67.45
N SER A 135 -22.08 -2.52 67.00
CA SER A 135 -23.23 -3.32 67.50
C SER A 135 -24.62 -2.67 67.58
N GLY A 136 -25.58 -3.13 66.77
CA GLY A 136 -27.00 -2.79 66.98
C GLY A 136 -27.99 -3.54 66.09
N GLY A 137 -28.72 -4.50 66.66
CA GLY A 137 -29.90 -5.15 66.09
C GLY A 137 -30.39 -6.30 66.98
N PRO A 138 -31.54 -6.94 66.72
CA PRO A 138 -32.55 -6.67 65.67
C PRO A 138 -33.98 -6.46 66.24
N GLN A 139 -34.99 -6.28 65.37
CA GLN A 139 -36.23 -7.12 65.35
C GLN A 139 -37.20 -6.77 64.21
N THR A 140 -38.06 -7.72 63.85
CA THR A 140 -39.07 -7.68 62.77
C THR A 140 -40.49 -7.44 63.31
N PRO A 141 -41.52 -7.24 62.46
CA PRO A 141 -42.44 -8.38 62.24
C PRO A 141 -43.13 -8.49 60.85
N THR A 142 -43.24 -9.74 60.36
CA THR A 142 -44.32 -10.38 59.56
C THR A 142 -45.20 -9.60 58.55
N GLN A 143 -45.32 -10.12 57.32
CA GLN A 143 -46.57 -10.78 56.86
C GLN A 143 -46.41 -11.61 55.56
N GLU A 144 -47.15 -12.73 55.49
CA GLU A 144 -47.38 -13.66 54.37
C GLU A 144 -48.58 -14.58 54.79
N PRO A 145 -49.20 -15.43 53.94
CA PRO A 145 -49.22 -15.51 52.47
C PRO A 145 -50.66 -15.61 51.88
N ARG A 146 -50.79 -15.71 50.54
CA ARG A 146 -51.93 -16.29 49.76
C ARG A 146 -51.70 -16.10 48.25
N GLU A 147 -52.19 -16.90 47.30
CA GLU A 147 -52.54 -18.34 47.18
C GLU A 147 -52.54 -18.64 45.65
N GLN A 148 -52.29 -19.87 45.19
CA GLN A 148 -52.21 -20.20 43.75
C GLN A 148 -53.59 -20.46 43.10
N PRO A 149 -53.68 -20.52 41.75
CA PRO A 149 -53.68 -21.85 41.13
C PRO A 149 -52.77 -21.98 39.89
N ALA A 150 -52.56 -23.23 39.45
CA ALA A 150 -51.64 -23.56 38.36
C ALA A 150 -52.31 -23.69 36.98
N GLY A 151 -51.52 -23.47 35.92
CA GLY A 151 -51.79 -23.86 34.54
C GLY A 151 -50.53 -24.47 33.93
N ALA A 152 -50.66 -25.46 33.05
CA ALA A 152 -49.56 -26.21 32.46
C ALA A 152 -49.62 -26.20 30.91
N CYS A 153 -48.63 -26.84 30.28
CA CYS A 153 -48.35 -26.88 28.84
C CYS A 153 -47.79 -25.55 28.27
N GLU A 154 -46.88 -25.56 27.28
CA GLU A 154 -46.16 -26.68 26.66
C GLU A 154 -44.80 -26.23 26.11
N TYR A 155 -43.83 -27.14 26.01
CA TYR A 155 -42.55 -26.89 25.33
C TYR A 155 -42.73 -27.12 23.83
N SER A 156 -42.72 -26.03 23.04
CA SER A 156 -42.55 -26.12 21.59
C SER A 156 -41.07 -25.92 21.24
N TYR A 157 -40.47 -26.94 20.61
CA TYR A 157 -39.11 -26.91 20.11
C TYR A 157 -39.17 -26.78 18.58
N CYS A 158 -38.83 -25.62 18.04
CA CYS A 158 -38.70 -25.47 16.59
C CYS A 158 -37.33 -26.00 16.15
N GLU A 159 -37.32 -27.17 15.52
CA GLU A 159 -36.19 -27.63 14.72
C GLU A 159 -36.17 -26.84 13.40
N ASP A 160 -35.01 -26.27 13.05
CA ASP A 160 -34.78 -25.64 11.75
C ASP A 160 -33.48 -26.21 11.13
N GLU A 161 -33.59 -27.41 10.57
CA GLU A 161 -32.48 -28.06 9.83
C GLU A 161 -32.34 -27.47 8.42
N SER A 162 -31.44 -26.50 8.21
CA SER A 162 -30.79 -26.31 6.88
C SER A 162 -29.55 -25.40 6.84
N ALA A 163 -28.49 -25.69 7.61
CA ALA A 163 -27.16 -25.10 7.35
C ALA A 163 -25.99 -25.94 7.92
N THR A 164 -25.40 -26.84 7.13
CA THR A 164 -24.26 -27.67 7.55
C THR A 164 -22.94 -26.87 7.62
N GLY A 165 -22.67 -26.25 8.78
CA GLY A 165 -21.62 -25.25 8.98
C GLY A 165 -20.50 -25.54 10.00
N GLY A 166 -20.39 -26.76 10.54
CA GLY A 166 -19.12 -27.22 11.17
C GLY A 166 -18.76 -26.72 12.57
N CYS A 167 -19.72 -26.45 13.46
CA CYS A 167 -19.42 -26.18 14.88
C CYS A 167 -19.03 -27.48 15.62
N PRO A 168 -17.85 -27.62 16.27
CA PRO A 168 -17.31 -28.91 16.72
C PRO A 168 -17.76 -29.34 18.14
N PHE A 169 -18.84 -28.76 18.67
CA PHE A 169 -19.26 -28.94 20.06
C PHE A 169 -20.71 -29.43 20.17
N GLY A 170 -20.96 -30.40 21.04
CA GLY A 170 -22.31 -30.80 21.48
C GLY A 170 -22.59 -30.33 22.91
N PRO A 171 -23.84 -29.93 23.24
CA PRO A 171 -24.18 -29.46 24.58
C PRO A 171 -24.15 -30.59 25.62
N TYR A 172 -23.55 -30.31 26.79
CA TYR A 172 -23.35 -31.31 27.85
C TYR A 172 -24.55 -31.38 28.79
N GLN A 173 -25.41 -32.39 28.63
CA GLN A 173 -26.58 -32.61 29.49
C GLN A 173 -26.23 -33.46 30.74
N GLY A 174 -26.57 -32.97 31.94
CA GLY A 174 -26.46 -33.75 33.18
C GLY A 174 -26.73 -32.95 34.44
N ARG A 175 -27.56 -33.45 35.37
CA ARG A 175 -28.06 -32.71 36.55
C ARG A 175 -26.99 -32.18 37.53
N GLN A 176 -25.74 -32.65 37.46
CA GLN A 176 -24.64 -32.15 38.31
C GLN A 176 -23.96 -30.87 37.79
N THR A 177 -24.22 -30.43 36.55
CA THR A 177 -23.51 -29.28 35.97
C THR A 177 -23.97 -27.93 36.52
N SER A 178 -25.22 -27.79 36.97
CA SER A 178 -25.78 -26.49 37.40
C SER A 178 -25.08 -25.92 38.65
N SER A 179 -24.80 -26.74 39.66
CA SER A 179 -24.08 -26.30 40.87
C SER A 179 -22.62 -25.94 40.57
N ILE A 180 -21.97 -26.67 39.67
CA ILE A 180 -20.60 -26.39 39.22
C ILE A 180 -20.57 -25.10 38.39
N PHE A 181 -21.56 -24.88 37.52
CA PHE A 181 -21.71 -23.68 36.69
C PHE A 181 -21.97 -22.42 37.52
N GLU A 182 -22.86 -22.49 38.52
CA GLU A 182 -23.11 -21.36 39.43
C GLU A 182 -21.96 -21.10 40.41
N ALA A 183 -21.20 -22.14 40.81
CA ALA A 183 -19.93 -21.94 41.52
C ALA A 183 -18.89 -21.26 40.62
N ALA A 184 -18.78 -21.69 39.37
CA ALA A 184 -17.85 -21.13 38.39
C ALA A 184 -18.16 -19.67 38.03
N LYS A 185 -19.44 -19.31 37.82
CA LYS A 185 -19.87 -17.90 37.69
C LYS A 185 -19.45 -17.07 38.88
N ARG A 186 -19.58 -17.59 40.11
CA ARG A 186 -19.25 -16.86 41.35
C ARG A 186 -17.75 -16.60 41.48
N GLU A 187 -16.89 -17.53 41.08
CA GLU A 187 -15.44 -17.30 41.03
C GLU A 187 -15.03 -16.37 39.86
N LEU A 188 -15.69 -16.48 38.70
CA LEU A 188 -15.52 -15.56 37.57
C LEU A 188 -15.89 -14.13 37.96
N ALA A 189 -17.00 -13.93 38.68
CA ALA A 189 -17.43 -12.63 39.21
C ALA A 189 -16.39 -12.06 40.18
N LYS A 190 -15.86 -12.85 41.12
CA LYS A 190 -14.77 -12.43 42.03
C LYS A 190 -13.51 -12.02 41.26
N LEU A 191 -13.07 -12.83 40.28
CA LEU A 191 -11.88 -12.58 39.49
C LEU A 191 -11.99 -11.29 38.67
N MET A 192 -13.16 -11.03 38.09
CA MET A 192 -13.45 -9.81 37.33
C MET A 192 -13.89 -8.63 38.19
N ARG A 193 -14.10 -8.84 39.50
CA ARG A 193 -14.65 -7.87 40.47
C ARG A 193 -16.03 -7.33 40.06
N ILE A 194 -16.89 -8.19 39.53
CA ILE A 194 -18.26 -7.83 39.20
C ILE A 194 -19.06 -7.62 40.50
N GLU A 195 -19.72 -6.48 40.58
CA GLU A 195 -20.49 -6.02 41.75
C GLU A 195 -21.89 -6.65 41.80
N ASP A 196 -22.55 -6.78 40.64
CA ASP A 196 -23.79 -7.54 40.47
C ASP A 196 -23.56 -8.84 39.66
N PRO A 197 -23.58 -10.02 40.31
CA PRO A 197 -23.47 -11.31 39.62
C PRO A 197 -24.57 -11.58 38.59
N SER A 198 -25.70 -10.87 38.61
CA SER A 198 -26.77 -11.03 37.62
C SER A 198 -26.31 -10.72 36.19
N LEU A 199 -25.31 -9.84 36.04
CA LEU A 199 -24.72 -9.46 34.75
C LEU A 199 -24.09 -10.64 33.98
N LEU A 200 -23.80 -11.75 34.65
CA LEU A 200 -23.28 -13.01 34.07
C LEU A 200 -24.38 -14.01 33.66
N ASN A 201 -25.66 -13.70 33.91
CA ASN A 201 -26.78 -14.52 33.42
C ASN A 201 -27.03 -14.25 31.92
N SER A 202 -27.45 -15.30 31.19
CA SER A 202 -27.52 -15.38 29.71
C SER A 202 -26.21 -15.15 28.93
N ARG A 203 -25.25 -14.39 29.46
CA ARG A 203 -24.00 -13.94 28.82
C ARG A 203 -22.80 -14.88 28.96
N VAL A 204 -22.96 -16.03 29.61
CA VAL A 204 -21.86 -16.96 29.90
C VAL A 204 -22.29 -18.39 29.58
N LEU A 205 -21.49 -19.08 28.76
CA LEU A 205 -21.77 -20.44 28.29
C LEU A 205 -20.77 -21.45 28.84
N LEU A 206 -21.23 -22.63 29.24
CA LEU A 206 -20.38 -23.74 29.66
C LEU A 206 -20.00 -24.61 28.46
N HIS A 207 -18.70 -24.67 28.14
CA HIS A 207 -18.18 -25.49 27.04
C HIS A 207 -17.29 -26.62 27.56
N HIS A 208 -17.29 -27.72 26.81
CA HIS A 208 -16.38 -28.85 27.00
C HIS A 208 -15.71 -29.19 25.67
N ALA A 209 -14.38 -29.21 25.66
CA ALA A 209 -13.55 -29.56 24.50
C ALA A 209 -12.77 -30.85 24.80
N LYS A 210 -12.69 -31.75 23.80
CA LYS A 210 -11.91 -32.99 23.92
C LYS A 210 -10.42 -32.75 23.71
N ALA A 211 -9.60 -33.69 24.18
CA ALA A 211 -8.17 -33.73 23.95
C ALA A 211 -7.84 -33.60 22.46
N GLY A 212 -6.98 -32.63 22.13
CA GLY A 212 -6.53 -32.32 20.77
C GLY A 212 -7.30 -31.19 20.07
N THR A 213 -8.49 -30.81 20.52
CA THR A 213 -9.35 -29.79 19.89
C THR A 213 -8.73 -28.40 19.93
N ILE A 214 -8.71 -27.73 18.77
CA ILE A 214 -8.44 -26.29 18.66
C ILE A 214 -9.74 -25.53 18.95
N ILE A 215 -9.68 -24.52 19.80
CA ILE A 215 -10.83 -23.74 20.27
C ILE A 215 -10.93 -22.39 19.53
N ALA A 216 -9.77 -21.77 19.28
CA ALA A 216 -9.61 -20.56 18.46
C ALA A 216 -8.19 -20.59 17.85
N ARG A 217 -7.97 -19.90 16.73
CA ARG A 217 -6.70 -19.81 16.02
C ARG A 217 -6.10 -18.40 16.07
N GLN A 218 -4.78 -18.34 15.88
CA GLN A 218 -4.09 -17.09 15.60
C GLN A 218 -4.65 -16.48 14.30
N GLY A 219 -5.24 -15.29 14.39
CA GLY A 219 -5.93 -14.60 13.31
C GLY A 219 -7.43 -14.42 13.50
N ASP A 220 -8.10 -15.23 14.33
CA ASP A 220 -9.56 -15.20 14.48
C ASP A 220 -10.07 -13.83 15.00
N GLN A 221 -11.15 -13.32 14.39
CA GLN A 221 -11.82 -12.07 14.81
C GLN A 221 -12.98 -12.27 15.81
N ASP A 222 -13.60 -13.48 15.88
CA ASP A 222 -14.59 -13.86 16.92
C ASP A 222 -13.88 -14.18 18.26
N VAL A 223 -13.25 -13.15 18.82
CA VAL A 223 -12.48 -13.26 20.05
C VAL A 223 -13.42 -13.38 21.26
N SER A 224 -13.10 -14.30 22.15
CA SER A 224 -13.94 -14.59 23.32
C SER A 224 -13.09 -14.92 24.55
N LEU A 225 -13.65 -14.63 25.73
CA LEU A 225 -12.98 -14.92 26.99
C LEU A 225 -13.20 -16.37 27.38
N HIS A 226 -12.12 -17.03 27.79
CA HIS A 226 -12.09 -18.46 28.14
C HIS A 226 -11.60 -18.61 29.58
N PHE A 227 -12.47 -18.98 30.51
CA PHE A 227 -12.13 -19.20 31.92
C PHE A 227 -12.12 -20.70 32.25
N VAL A 228 -10.95 -21.24 32.58
CA VAL A 228 -10.75 -22.70 32.71
C VAL A 228 -11.26 -23.20 34.05
N LEU A 229 -12.11 -24.24 34.04
CA LEU A 229 -12.66 -24.87 35.24
C LEU A 229 -11.99 -26.20 35.56
N TRP A 230 -11.68 -26.98 34.53
CA TRP A 230 -11.07 -28.30 34.62
C TRP A 230 -10.34 -28.64 33.32
N GLY A 231 -9.28 -29.44 33.39
CA GLY A 231 -8.34 -29.61 32.28
C GLY A 231 -7.36 -28.42 32.16
N CYS A 232 -6.79 -28.21 30.98
CA CYS A 232 -5.88 -27.10 30.72
C CYS A 232 -5.86 -26.69 29.23
N LEU A 233 -5.76 -25.38 28.97
CA LEU A 233 -5.70 -24.82 27.61
C LEU A 233 -4.28 -24.37 27.28
N HIS A 234 -3.72 -24.92 26.20
CA HIS A 234 -2.40 -24.60 25.72
C HIS A 234 -2.48 -23.45 24.71
N VAL A 235 -1.62 -22.46 24.90
CA VAL A 235 -1.59 -21.24 24.08
C VAL A 235 -0.37 -21.30 23.18
N TYR A 236 -0.60 -21.49 21.89
CA TYR A 236 0.44 -21.64 20.87
C TYR A 236 0.55 -20.37 20.03
N GLN A 237 1.75 -20.01 19.61
CA GLN A 237 1.98 -18.98 18.58
C GLN A 237 2.95 -19.54 17.54
N ARG A 238 2.66 -19.29 16.27
CA ARG A 238 3.51 -19.75 15.17
C ARG A 238 4.80 -18.93 15.12
N MET A 239 5.95 -19.59 14.98
CA MET A 239 7.20 -18.87 14.73
C MET A 239 7.23 -18.28 13.32
N ILE A 240 7.70 -17.04 13.21
CA ILE A 240 7.93 -16.36 11.93
C ILE A 240 8.99 -17.13 11.12
N ASP A 241 8.77 -17.23 9.82
CA ASP A 241 9.56 -18.01 8.84
C ASP A 241 9.69 -19.52 9.16
N LYS A 242 8.79 -20.05 10.01
CA LYS A 242 8.72 -21.48 10.35
C LYS A 242 7.29 -22.01 10.26
N ALA A 243 7.20 -23.34 10.16
CA ALA A 243 5.94 -24.09 10.30
C ALA A 243 5.74 -24.67 11.72
N GLU A 244 6.61 -24.28 12.67
CA GLU A 244 6.61 -24.76 14.04
C GLU A 244 5.79 -23.83 14.95
N ASP A 245 4.77 -24.38 15.59
CA ASP A 245 4.00 -23.72 16.65
C ASP A 245 4.70 -23.88 18.01
N VAL A 246 4.85 -22.78 18.76
CA VAL A 246 5.52 -22.75 20.06
C VAL A 246 4.51 -22.50 21.17
N CYS A 247 4.53 -23.33 22.21
CA CYS A 247 3.64 -23.21 23.36
C CYS A 247 4.12 -22.09 24.30
N LEU A 248 3.48 -20.92 24.23
CA LEU A 248 3.79 -19.74 25.03
C LEU A 248 3.54 -19.97 26.53
N PHE A 249 2.35 -20.48 26.86
CA PHE A 249 1.97 -20.85 28.23
C PHE A 249 0.81 -21.86 28.22
N VAL A 250 0.52 -22.44 29.39
CA VAL A 250 -0.61 -23.36 29.60
C VAL A 250 -1.51 -22.79 30.68
N ALA A 251 -2.73 -22.43 30.31
CA ALA A 251 -3.73 -21.93 31.23
C ALA A 251 -4.30 -23.06 32.09
N GLN A 252 -4.20 -22.87 33.41
CA GLN A 252 -4.65 -23.80 34.45
C GLN A 252 -6.07 -23.47 34.92
N PRO A 253 -6.76 -24.39 35.63
CA PRO A 253 -8.02 -24.09 36.29
C PRO A 253 -7.94 -22.86 37.20
N GLY A 254 -8.94 -21.99 37.11
CA GLY A 254 -8.98 -20.68 37.79
C GLY A 254 -8.28 -19.56 37.03
N GLU A 255 -7.69 -19.83 35.87
CA GLU A 255 -7.12 -18.81 34.99
C GLU A 255 -8.01 -18.50 33.78
N LEU A 256 -7.80 -17.31 33.21
CA LEU A 256 -8.59 -16.75 32.12
C LEU A 256 -7.68 -16.44 30.92
N VAL A 257 -8.20 -16.62 29.70
CA VAL A 257 -7.49 -16.47 28.41
C VAL A 257 -8.37 -15.70 27.40
N GLY A 258 -7.75 -15.04 26.43
CA GLY A 258 -8.43 -14.24 25.38
C GLY A 258 -8.61 -12.75 25.73
N GLN A 259 -8.30 -12.34 26.96
CA GLN A 259 -8.50 -10.98 27.47
C GLN A 259 -7.90 -9.91 26.57
N LEU A 260 -6.65 -10.08 26.12
CA LEU A 260 -5.94 -9.02 25.40
C LEU A 260 -6.69 -8.63 24.12
N ALA A 261 -7.12 -9.62 23.33
CA ALA A 261 -7.83 -9.41 22.08
C ALA A 261 -9.27 -8.87 22.29
N VAL A 262 -9.98 -9.37 23.31
CA VAL A 262 -11.30 -8.82 23.69
C VAL A 262 -11.18 -7.37 24.21
N LEU A 263 -10.12 -7.03 24.95
CA LEU A 263 -9.87 -5.68 25.52
C LEU A 263 -9.28 -4.66 24.52
N THR A 264 -8.98 -5.07 23.30
CA THR A 264 -8.50 -4.19 22.22
C THR A 264 -9.42 -4.19 21.02
N GLY A 265 -10.29 -5.21 20.90
CA GLY A 265 -11.12 -5.47 19.74
C GLY A 265 -10.39 -6.14 18.58
N GLU A 266 -9.08 -6.38 18.70
CA GLU A 266 -8.16 -6.88 17.67
C GLU A 266 -8.28 -8.41 17.46
N PRO A 267 -7.75 -8.94 16.33
CA PRO A 267 -7.62 -10.39 16.11
C PRO A 267 -6.79 -11.11 17.19
N LEU A 268 -7.04 -12.41 17.35
CA LEU A 268 -6.33 -13.25 18.32
C LEU A 268 -4.87 -13.49 17.91
N ILE A 269 -3.91 -13.13 18.77
CA ILE A 269 -2.46 -13.26 18.46
C ILE A 269 -1.87 -14.66 18.72
N PHE A 270 -2.71 -15.64 19.09
CA PHE A 270 -2.32 -17.01 19.43
C PHE A 270 -3.43 -18.02 19.10
N THR A 271 -3.07 -19.29 18.94
CA THR A 271 -3.96 -20.43 18.79
C THR A 271 -4.21 -21.08 20.15
N LEU A 272 -5.47 -21.32 20.51
CA LEU A 272 -5.91 -22.00 21.73
C LEU A 272 -6.22 -23.47 21.45
N ARG A 273 -5.60 -24.39 22.20
CA ARG A 273 -5.80 -25.83 22.04
C ARG A 273 -5.96 -26.55 23.37
N ALA A 274 -6.99 -27.37 23.50
CA ALA A 274 -7.13 -28.32 24.60
C ALA A 274 -6.17 -29.50 24.35
N GLN A 275 -5.14 -29.70 25.18
CA GLN A 275 -4.26 -30.89 25.04
C GLN A 275 -4.87 -32.13 25.71
N ARG A 276 -5.74 -31.91 26.71
CA ARG A 276 -6.55 -32.92 27.40
C ARG A 276 -8.01 -32.48 27.33
N ASP A 277 -8.93 -33.36 27.68
CA ASP A 277 -10.32 -32.98 27.88
C ASP A 277 -10.40 -31.79 28.87
N CYS A 278 -11.14 -30.76 28.51
CA CYS A 278 -11.10 -29.46 29.18
C CYS A 278 -12.50 -28.84 29.23
N THR A 279 -12.89 -28.34 30.40
CA THR A 279 -14.17 -27.67 30.62
C THR A 279 -13.91 -26.22 31.03
N PHE A 280 -14.57 -25.27 30.38
CA PHE A 280 -14.35 -23.84 30.53
C PHE A 280 -15.64 -23.04 30.34
N LEU A 281 -15.67 -21.82 30.86
CA LEU A 281 -16.70 -20.83 30.53
C LEU A 281 -16.24 -20.01 29.32
N ARG A 282 -17.14 -19.79 28.35
CA ARG A 282 -16.99 -18.85 27.22
C ARG A 282 -17.86 -17.61 27.48
N ILE A 283 -17.31 -16.43 27.19
CA ILE A 283 -18.01 -15.14 27.12
C ILE A 283 -17.69 -14.54 25.74
N SER A 284 -18.68 -14.15 24.93
CA SER A 284 -18.38 -13.51 23.64
C SER A 284 -17.83 -12.09 23.81
N LYS A 285 -17.25 -11.52 22.75
CA LYS A 285 -16.86 -10.11 22.71
C LYS A 285 -18.05 -9.19 23.02
N SER A 286 -19.20 -9.45 22.40
CA SER A 286 -20.45 -8.71 22.61
C SER A 286 -20.95 -8.80 24.05
N ASP A 287 -21.04 -10.02 24.60
CA ASP A 287 -21.44 -10.25 26.00
C ASP A 287 -20.55 -9.49 26.98
N PHE A 288 -19.23 -9.54 26.77
CA PHE A 288 -18.28 -8.83 27.60
C PHE A 288 -18.42 -7.31 27.46
N TYR A 289 -18.67 -6.79 26.25
CA TYR A 289 -18.91 -5.36 26.02
C TYR A 289 -20.21 -4.87 26.70
N GLU A 290 -21.24 -5.71 26.83
CA GLU A 290 -22.44 -5.37 27.62
C GLU A 290 -22.18 -5.38 29.13
N ILE A 291 -21.45 -6.39 29.64
CA ILE A 291 -21.00 -6.41 31.04
C ILE A 291 -20.16 -5.16 31.35
N MET A 292 -19.30 -4.76 30.41
CA MET A 292 -18.44 -3.59 30.48
C MET A 292 -19.22 -2.26 30.40
N ARG A 293 -20.35 -2.21 29.68
CA ARG A 293 -21.29 -1.06 29.68
C ARG A 293 -21.99 -0.91 31.03
N ALA A 294 -22.45 -2.00 31.61
CA ALA A 294 -23.04 -1.98 32.94
C ALA A 294 -22.00 -1.62 34.02
N GLN A 295 -20.79 -2.18 33.94
CA GLN A 295 -19.74 -2.01 34.94
C GLN A 295 -18.34 -1.83 34.30
N PRO A 296 -17.94 -0.59 33.97
CA PRO A 296 -16.62 -0.32 33.36
C PRO A 296 -15.40 -0.75 34.18
N SER A 297 -15.51 -0.89 35.51
CA SER A 297 -14.40 -1.31 36.38
C SER A 297 -13.89 -2.74 36.08
N VAL A 298 -14.69 -3.57 35.41
CA VAL A 298 -14.31 -4.91 34.92
C VAL A 298 -13.11 -4.87 33.96
N VAL A 299 -12.93 -3.78 33.20
CA VAL A 299 -11.78 -3.57 32.32
C VAL A 299 -10.46 -3.61 33.09
N LEU A 300 -10.43 -3.00 34.29
CA LEU A 300 -9.23 -2.93 35.11
C LEU A 300 -8.84 -4.32 35.63
N SER A 301 -9.82 -5.13 36.05
CA SER A 301 -9.62 -6.51 36.47
C SER A 301 -9.08 -7.38 35.33
N ALA A 302 -9.71 -7.33 34.16
CA ALA A 302 -9.28 -8.09 32.98
C ALA A 302 -7.88 -7.65 32.51
N ALA A 303 -7.62 -6.34 32.40
CA ALA A 303 -6.32 -5.77 32.05
C ALA A 303 -5.23 -6.09 33.09
N HIS A 304 -5.58 -6.24 34.37
CA HIS A 304 -4.64 -6.69 35.40
C HIS A 304 -4.22 -8.15 35.20
N THR A 305 -5.16 -9.06 34.88
CA THR A 305 -4.80 -10.46 34.57
C THR A 305 -3.88 -10.57 33.34
N VAL A 306 -4.08 -9.69 32.34
CA VAL A 306 -3.19 -9.54 31.18
C VAL A 306 -1.80 -9.08 31.62
N ALA A 307 -1.70 -7.98 32.36
CA ALA A 307 -0.41 -7.43 32.81
C ALA A 307 0.38 -8.39 33.72
N ALA A 308 -0.30 -9.17 34.56
CA ALA A 308 0.30 -10.19 35.41
C ALA A 308 0.92 -11.36 34.62
N ARG A 309 0.28 -11.78 33.51
CA ARG A 309 0.80 -12.82 32.60
C ARG A 309 2.08 -12.41 31.86
N MET A 310 2.38 -11.12 31.74
CA MET A 310 3.50 -10.66 30.89
C MET A 310 4.85 -10.83 31.55
N SER A 311 5.87 -11.13 30.73
CA SER A 311 7.24 -11.17 31.23
C SER A 311 7.66 -9.79 31.79
N PRO A 312 8.58 -9.75 32.77
CA PRO A 312 9.16 -8.48 33.22
C PRO A 312 9.83 -7.70 32.09
N PHE A 313 10.39 -8.41 31.11
CA PHE A 313 10.99 -7.83 29.91
C PHE A 313 9.96 -7.07 29.06
N VAL A 314 8.81 -7.67 28.73
CA VAL A 314 7.76 -6.98 27.95
C VAL A 314 7.26 -5.73 28.67
N ARG A 315 7.10 -5.78 30.01
CA ARG A 315 6.70 -4.60 30.80
C ARG A 315 7.76 -3.50 30.80
N GLN A 316 9.05 -3.85 30.77
CA GLN A 316 10.14 -2.88 30.61
C GLN A 316 10.19 -2.30 29.19
N MET A 317 9.93 -3.11 28.16
CA MET A 317 9.87 -2.63 26.77
C MET A 317 8.65 -1.74 26.51
N ASP A 318 7.48 -2.08 27.06
CA ASP A 318 6.27 -1.24 26.96
C ASP A 318 6.44 0.11 27.65
N PHE A 319 7.31 0.21 28.66
CA PHE A 319 7.73 1.49 29.27
C PHE A 319 8.80 2.23 28.44
N ALA A 320 9.72 1.51 27.79
CA ALA A 320 10.90 2.07 27.11
C ALA A 320 10.72 2.32 25.59
N ILE A 321 9.50 2.24 25.07
CA ILE A 321 9.11 2.59 23.70
C ILE A 321 8.26 3.86 23.75
N ASP A 322 8.65 4.89 23.01
CA ASP A 322 7.85 6.12 22.91
C ASP A 322 6.84 6.03 21.76
N TRP A 323 5.77 6.83 21.86
CA TRP A 323 4.73 6.95 20.82
C TRP A 323 4.79 8.34 20.22
N THR A 324 4.90 8.45 18.89
CA THR A 324 5.10 9.72 18.19
C THR A 324 4.19 9.80 16.96
N ALA A 325 3.29 10.78 16.95
CA ALA A 325 2.50 11.14 15.77
C ALA A 325 3.23 12.20 14.94
N VAL A 326 3.15 12.10 13.62
CA VAL A 326 3.75 13.04 12.65
C VAL A 326 2.70 13.43 11.62
N GLU A 327 2.40 14.72 11.51
CA GLU A 327 1.43 15.23 10.55
C GLU A 327 1.90 15.09 9.10
N ALA A 328 0.94 14.94 8.18
CA ALA A 328 1.14 14.96 6.74
C ALA A 328 2.07 16.12 6.30
N GLY A 329 3.12 15.80 5.54
CA GLY A 329 4.10 16.76 5.03
C GLY A 329 5.24 17.14 5.99
N ARG A 330 5.14 16.85 7.30
CA ARG A 330 6.24 17.11 8.25
C ARG A 330 7.38 16.09 8.07
N ALA A 331 8.61 16.51 8.36
CA ALA A 331 9.78 15.63 8.40
C ALA A 331 9.84 14.89 9.75
N LEU A 332 10.10 13.58 9.71
CA LEU A 332 10.41 12.74 10.87
C LEU A 332 11.88 12.96 11.31
N TYR A 333 12.79 12.98 10.34
CA TYR A 333 14.18 13.38 10.50
C TYR A 333 14.76 13.85 9.16
N ARG A 334 15.87 14.57 9.20
CA ARG A 334 16.60 15.12 8.04
C ARG A 334 17.90 14.36 7.81
N GLN A 335 18.37 14.41 6.56
CA GLN A 335 19.67 13.89 6.16
C GLN A 335 20.78 14.62 6.93
N GLY A 336 21.67 13.87 7.57
CA GLY A 336 22.72 14.41 8.45
C GLY A 336 22.37 14.48 9.94
N ASP A 337 21.10 14.31 10.32
CA ASP A 337 20.71 14.26 11.74
C ASP A 337 21.38 13.07 12.46
N ARG A 338 21.54 13.16 13.78
CA ARG A 338 22.07 12.03 14.58
C ARG A 338 21.05 10.89 14.65
N SER A 339 21.53 9.65 14.60
CA SER A 339 20.70 8.47 14.76
C SER A 339 20.69 7.98 16.21
N ASP A 340 19.68 8.41 16.98
CA ASP A 340 19.45 8.06 18.40
C ASP A 340 18.46 6.90 18.59
N CYS A 341 17.76 6.48 17.53
CA CYS A 341 16.62 5.58 17.60
C CYS A 341 16.27 4.90 16.27
N THR A 342 15.46 3.86 16.36
CA THR A 342 14.72 3.22 15.26
C THR A 342 13.24 3.56 15.38
N TYR A 343 12.54 3.75 14.26
CA TYR A 343 11.08 3.90 14.25
C TYR A 343 10.40 2.68 13.63
N ILE A 344 9.17 2.41 14.05
CA ILE A 344 8.28 1.38 13.49
C ILE A 344 6.97 2.06 13.09
N VAL A 345 6.59 1.97 11.82
CA VAL A 345 5.33 2.55 11.31
C VAL A 345 4.15 1.70 11.80
N LEU A 346 3.20 2.31 12.50
CA LEU A 346 2.02 1.65 13.07
C LEU A 346 0.76 1.92 12.24
N ASN A 347 0.65 3.15 11.77
CA ASN A 347 -0.33 3.64 10.81
C ASN A 347 0.31 4.79 10.00
N GLY A 348 -0.22 5.11 8.82
CA GLY A 348 0.31 6.15 7.94
C GLY A 348 1.37 5.66 6.94
N ARG A 349 2.05 6.62 6.32
CA ARG A 349 3.00 6.37 5.22
C ARG A 349 4.09 7.43 5.21
N LEU A 350 5.34 7.00 5.15
CA LEU A 350 6.52 7.86 5.09
C LEU A 350 7.23 7.73 3.74
N ARG A 351 7.93 8.80 3.32
CA ARG A 351 8.72 8.86 2.08
C ARG A 351 10.15 9.30 2.37
N SER A 352 11.10 8.52 1.87
CA SER A 352 12.55 8.68 2.06
C SER A 352 13.19 9.37 0.85
N VAL A 353 13.89 10.48 1.08
CA VAL A 353 14.45 11.34 0.04
C VAL A 353 15.90 11.66 0.35
N ILE A 354 16.80 11.45 -0.61
CA ILE A 354 18.20 11.88 -0.52
C ILE A 354 18.41 13.16 -1.32
N GLN A 355 19.18 14.09 -0.78
CA GLN A 355 19.65 15.27 -1.51
C GLN A 355 21.09 15.00 -1.97
N ARG A 356 21.32 14.98 -3.29
CA ARG A 356 22.66 14.88 -3.88
C ARG A 356 23.37 16.23 -3.84
N GLY A 357 24.69 16.24 -4.02
CA GLY A 357 25.51 17.47 -4.02
C GLY A 357 25.13 18.52 -5.07
N SER A 358 24.38 18.14 -6.10
CA SER A 358 23.77 19.04 -7.10
C SER A 358 22.50 19.76 -6.61
N GLY A 359 22.13 19.63 -5.33
CA GLY A 359 20.89 20.15 -4.75
C GLY A 359 19.63 19.36 -5.12
N LYS A 360 19.69 18.54 -6.19
CA LYS A 360 18.58 17.68 -6.63
C LYS A 360 18.21 16.67 -5.54
N LYS A 361 16.90 16.58 -5.27
CA LYS A 361 16.28 15.63 -4.35
C LYS A 361 15.77 14.42 -5.13
N GLU A 362 16.08 13.22 -4.65
CA GLU A 362 15.71 11.96 -5.28
C GLU A 362 14.98 11.05 -4.29
N LEU A 363 13.92 10.38 -4.77
CA LEU A 363 13.18 9.38 -4.02
C LEU A 363 14.05 8.13 -3.83
N VAL A 364 14.29 7.75 -2.58
CA VAL A 364 15.03 6.52 -2.21
C VAL A 364 14.07 5.36 -1.97
N GLY A 365 12.85 5.66 -1.52
CA GLY A 365 11.80 4.67 -1.27
C GLY A 365 10.70 5.21 -0.36
N GLU A 366 9.74 4.37 -0.04
CA GLU A 366 8.65 4.68 0.89
C GLU A 366 8.53 3.58 1.96
N TYR A 367 7.88 3.93 3.06
CA TYR A 367 7.64 3.05 4.21
C TYR A 367 6.15 3.06 4.53
N GLY A 368 5.53 1.88 4.54
CA GLY A 368 4.13 1.70 4.95
C GLY A 368 4.01 1.14 6.36
N ARG A 369 2.79 0.81 6.78
CA ARG A 369 2.53 0.11 8.05
C ARG A 369 3.41 -1.15 8.19
N GLY A 370 4.05 -1.29 9.34
CA GLY A 370 4.98 -2.37 9.67
C GLY A 370 6.43 -2.15 9.22
N ASP A 371 6.74 -1.14 8.41
CA ASP A 371 8.13 -0.86 8.06
C ASP A 371 8.95 -0.35 9.25
N LEU A 372 10.18 -0.85 9.33
CA LEU A 372 11.22 -0.30 10.20
C LEU A 372 11.97 0.82 9.48
N VAL A 373 12.20 1.94 10.17
CA VAL A 373 12.82 3.14 9.61
C VAL A 373 14.02 3.56 10.47
N GLY A 374 15.15 3.85 9.84
CA GLY A 374 16.38 4.31 10.51
C GLY A 374 17.19 3.23 11.25
N VAL A 375 16.87 1.94 11.03
CA VAL A 375 17.52 0.80 11.71
C VAL A 375 19.03 0.75 11.45
N VAL A 376 19.44 0.97 10.19
CA VAL A 376 20.83 0.82 9.75
C VAL A 376 21.69 1.87 10.45
N GLU A 377 21.27 3.13 10.41
CA GLU A 377 22.00 4.23 11.02
C GLU A 377 22.03 4.11 12.55
N ALA A 378 20.98 3.60 13.18
CA ALA A 378 20.94 3.35 14.62
C ALA A 378 21.88 2.20 15.05
N LEU A 379 21.93 1.10 14.29
CA LEU A 379 22.81 -0.03 14.57
C LEU A 379 24.30 0.27 14.27
N THR A 380 24.57 1.16 13.30
CA THR A 380 25.94 1.53 12.87
C THR A 380 26.45 2.85 13.47
N ARG A 381 25.60 3.58 14.22
CA ARG A 381 25.86 4.91 14.79
C ARG A 381 26.30 5.95 13.76
N GLN A 382 25.75 5.85 12.56
CA GLN A 382 25.95 6.82 11.47
C GLN A 382 24.90 7.94 11.55
N PRO A 383 25.16 9.13 10.97
CA PRO A 383 24.11 10.12 10.74
C PRO A 383 23.06 9.57 9.76
N ARG A 384 21.83 10.09 9.83
CA ARG A 384 20.71 9.71 8.94
C ARG A 384 21.11 9.90 7.48
N ALA A 385 21.00 8.84 6.68
CA ALA A 385 21.45 8.85 5.28
C ALA A 385 20.49 9.61 4.35
N THR A 386 19.22 9.78 4.76
CA THR A 386 18.15 10.42 4.00
C THR A 386 17.33 11.36 4.88
N THR A 387 16.51 12.20 4.25
CA THR A 387 15.40 12.91 4.90
C THR A 387 14.14 12.06 4.77
N VAL A 388 13.46 11.77 5.87
CA VAL A 388 12.19 11.03 5.87
C VAL A 388 11.06 11.97 6.28
N HIS A 389 9.97 11.97 5.51
CA HIS A 389 8.80 12.81 5.77
C HIS A 389 7.49 12.02 5.65
N ALA A 390 6.47 12.48 6.35
CA ALA A 390 5.12 11.92 6.28
C ALA A 390 4.44 12.30 4.96
N VAL A 391 3.82 11.32 4.30
CA VAL A 391 2.97 11.52 3.11
C VAL A 391 1.57 11.94 3.56
N ARG A 392 1.06 11.23 4.57
CA ARG A 392 -0.20 11.44 5.30
C ARG A 392 0.05 11.39 6.81
N ASP A 393 -0.94 11.71 7.62
CA ASP A 393 -0.83 11.61 9.09
C ASP A 393 -0.38 10.20 9.50
N THR A 394 0.67 10.12 10.33
CA THR A 394 1.44 8.88 10.57
C THR A 394 1.71 8.65 12.06
N GLU A 395 1.44 7.44 12.55
CA GLU A 395 1.71 7.00 13.92
C GLU A 395 2.94 6.09 13.96
N LEU A 396 3.89 6.40 14.84
CA LEU A 396 5.17 5.70 14.95
C LEU A 396 5.45 5.27 16.39
N ALA A 397 5.99 4.07 16.56
CA ALA A 397 6.71 3.70 17.76
C ALA A 397 8.19 4.07 17.62
N LYS A 398 8.73 4.84 18.56
CA LYS A 398 10.16 5.18 18.63
C LYS A 398 10.84 4.22 19.63
N LEU A 399 11.83 3.47 19.16
CA LEU A 399 12.68 2.59 19.96
C LEU A 399 14.08 3.23 20.12
N PRO A 400 14.44 3.72 21.33
CA PRO A 400 15.76 4.31 21.58
C PRO A 400 16.93 3.34 21.35
N GLU A 401 18.10 3.84 20.93
CA GLU A 401 19.32 3.03 20.74
C GLU A 401 19.72 2.28 22.02
N GLY A 402 19.56 2.92 23.19
CA GLY A 402 19.81 2.28 24.49
C GLY A 402 18.93 1.06 24.74
N THR A 403 17.64 1.13 24.39
CA THR A 403 16.69 0.02 24.51
C THR A 403 17.06 -1.10 23.54
N LEU A 404 17.33 -0.78 22.27
CA LEU A 404 17.79 -1.74 21.26
C LEU A 404 19.12 -2.41 21.64
N GLY A 405 20.04 -1.64 22.23
CA GLY A 405 21.31 -2.11 22.78
C GLY A 405 21.14 -3.04 23.99
N HIS A 406 20.14 -2.80 24.84
CA HIS A 406 19.77 -3.72 25.92
C HIS A 406 19.22 -5.03 25.36
N ILE A 407 18.28 -4.97 24.42
CA ILE A 407 17.73 -6.15 23.73
C ILE A 407 18.85 -6.97 23.09
N LYS A 408 19.76 -6.33 22.34
CA LYS A 408 20.93 -6.98 21.72
C LYS A 408 21.84 -7.71 22.73
N ARG A 409 22.01 -7.18 23.94
CA ARG A 409 22.81 -7.82 25.01
C ARG A 409 22.08 -8.98 25.66
N ARG A 410 20.75 -8.91 25.77
CA ARG A 410 19.92 -9.92 26.43
C ARG A 410 19.54 -11.08 25.51
N TYR A 411 19.31 -10.78 24.23
CA TYR A 411 18.81 -11.69 23.20
C TYR A 411 19.58 -11.49 21.88
N PRO A 412 20.81 -12.04 21.75
CA PRO A 412 21.65 -11.83 20.56
C PRO A 412 21.02 -12.29 19.23
N GLN A 413 20.09 -13.26 19.27
CA GLN A 413 19.36 -13.75 18.10
C GLN A 413 18.60 -12.63 17.34
N VAL A 414 18.17 -11.59 18.06
CA VAL A 414 17.51 -10.39 17.51
C VAL A 414 18.40 -9.69 16.48
N VAL A 415 19.73 -9.65 16.70
CA VAL A 415 20.66 -9.01 15.77
C VAL A 415 20.74 -9.79 14.47
N THR A 416 20.79 -11.13 14.53
CA THR A 416 20.75 -11.98 13.34
C THR A 416 19.43 -11.83 12.58
N ARG A 417 18.29 -11.68 13.29
CA ARG A 417 16.98 -11.42 12.65
C ARG A 417 16.96 -10.06 11.95
N LEU A 418 17.40 -8.99 12.61
CA LEU A 418 17.48 -7.66 12.03
C LEU A 418 18.45 -7.61 10.85
N ILE A 419 19.62 -8.26 10.94
CA ILE A 419 20.55 -8.42 9.81
C ILE A 419 19.88 -9.18 8.66
N HIS A 420 19.08 -10.22 8.92
CA HIS A 420 18.41 -10.94 7.85
C HIS A 420 17.34 -10.11 7.16
N LEU A 421 16.45 -9.45 7.92
CA LEU A 421 15.42 -8.53 7.38
C LEU A 421 16.06 -7.37 6.58
N LEU A 422 17.11 -6.76 7.12
CA LEU A 422 17.89 -5.75 6.42
C LEU A 422 18.57 -6.35 5.18
N SER A 423 19.13 -7.56 5.25
CA SER A 423 19.78 -8.20 4.10
C SER A 423 18.78 -8.51 2.98
N GLN A 424 17.54 -8.89 3.27
CA GLN A 424 16.53 -9.07 2.22
C GLN A 424 16.19 -7.73 1.56
N LYS A 425 15.94 -6.68 2.36
CA LYS A 425 15.58 -5.34 1.86
C LYS A 425 16.74 -4.62 1.16
N ILE A 426 17.98 -4.90 1.56
CA ILE A 426 19.22 -4.37 0.96
C ILE A 426 19.64 -5.19 -0.25
N LEU A 427 19.54 -6.54 -0.23
CA LEU A 427 19.99 -7.39 -1.34
C LEU A 427 19.05 -7.31 -2.55
N GLY A 428 17.74 -7.10 -2.34
CA GLY A 428 16.84 -6.72 -3.44
C GLY A 428 17.32 -5.43 -4.13
N ASN A 429 17.71 -4.42 -3.35
CA ASN A 429 18.25 -3.16 -3.88
C ASN A 429 19.70 -3.28 -4.40
N LEU A 430 20.50 -4.25 -3.93
CA LEU A 430 21.92 -4.43 -4.30
C LEU A 430 22.14 -5.42 -5.46
N GLN A 431 21.20 -6.32 -5.76
CA GLN A 431 21.29 -7.15 -6.97
C GLN A 431 21.26 -6.30 -8.25
N GLN A 432 20.74 -5.07 -8.19
CA GLN A 432 20.86 -4.07 -9.25
C GLN A 432 22.22 -3.34 -9.31
N LEU A 433 23.04 -3.41 -8.25
CA LEU A 433 24.28 -2.64 -8.09
C LEU A 433 25.57 -3.46 -8.32
N GLN A 434 25.49 -4.79 -8.46
CA GLN A 434 26.64 -5.66 -8.72
C GLN A 434 26.69 -6.23 -10.14
N GLY A 435 26.84 -5.32 -11.12
CA GLY A 435 27.62 -5.64 -12.31
C GLY A 435 29.12 -5.72 -11.94
N PRO A 436 29.90 -6.71 -12.40
CA PRO A 436 31.21 -7.01 -11.83
C PRO A 436 32.36 -6.13 -12.40
N PHE A 437 32.35 -4.81 -12.15
CA PHE A 437 33.55 -3.95 -12.22
C PHE A 437 33.41 -2.65 -11.40
N PRO A 438 34.22 -2.43 -10.34
CA PRO A 438 34.33 -1.13 -9.68
C PRO A 438 35.38 -0.25 -10.39
N GLY A 439 34.96 0.53 -11.39
CA GLY A 439 35.85 1.41 -12.16
C GLY A 439 35.18 2.74 -12.52
N SER A 440 35.94 3.84 -12.45
CA SER A 440 35.45 5.19 -12.74
C SER A 440 35.17 5.39 -14.23
N GLY A 441 33.98 5.90 -14.58
CA GLY A 441 33.63 6.22 -15.97
C GLY A 441 32.22 6.79 -16.10
N LEU A 442 32.06 7.79 -16.97
CA LEU A 442 30.77 8.45 -17.28
C LEU A 442 29.77 7.46 -17.88
N GLY A 443 28.81 7.00 -17.08
CA GLY A 443 27.68 6.20 -17.53
C GLY A 443 26.42 6.58 -16.74
N VAL A 444 25.29 6.71 -17.43
CA VAL A 444 24.00 6.92 -16.78
C VAL A 444 23.66 5.66 -15.97
N PRO A 445 23.41 5.75 -14.65
CA PRO A 445 22.99 4.58 -13.89
C PRO A 445 21.65 4.08 -14.44
N PRO A 446 21.42 2.76 -14.54
CA PRO A 446 20.09 2.25 -14.83
C PRO A 446 19.11 2.82 -13.78
N PRO A 447 17.87 3.15 -14.16
CA PRO A 447 16.90 3.67 -13.22
C PRO A 447 16.71 2.65 -12.09
N SER A 448 16.85 3.12 -10.85
CA SER A 448 16.61 2.33 -9.64
C SER A 448 15.29 1.57 -9.73
N GLU A 449 15.14 0.46 -9.00
CA GLU A 449 13.83 -0.13 -8.73
C GLU A 449 12.95 0.83 -7.90
N LEU A 450 12.42 1.83 -8.59
CA LEU A 450 11.35 2.71 -8.14
C LEU A 450 10.10 1.84 -8.00
N THR A 451 9.95 1.26 -6.81
CA THR A 451 8.72 0.63 -6.36
C THR A 451 7.55 1.53 -6.75
N ASN A 452 6.71 1.07 -7.68
CA ASN A 452 5.65 1.89 -8.27
C ASN A 452 4.87 2.58 -7.13
N PRO A 453 4.86 3.92 -7.02
CA PRO A 453 4.26 4.61 -5.88
C PRO A 453 2.74 4.33 -5.77
N ALA A 454 2.10 3.89 -6.87
CA ALA A 454 0.73 3.41 -6.86
C ALA A 454 0.53 1.99 -6.26
N SER A 455 1.53 1.12 -6.33
CA SER A 455 1.43 -0.29 -5.86
C SER A 455 1.27 -0.47 -4.36
N ASN A 456 1.49 0.59 -3.57
CA ASN A 456 1.34 0.60 -2.12
C ASN A 456 0.18 1.50 -1.63
N LEU A 457 -0.66 2.05 -2.52
CA LEU A 457 -1.81 2.87 -2.13
C LEU A 457 -2.81 2.05 -1.29
N ALA A 458 -3.18 2.60 -0.12
CA ALA A 458 -4.26 2.12 0.74
C ALA A 458 -5.42 3.12 0.83
N THR A 459 -5.13 4.42 0.82
CA THR A 459 -6.14 5.49 0.91
C THR A 459 -6.15 6.39 -0.33
N VAL A 460 -7.35 6.64 -0.87
CA VAL A 460 -7.53 7.51 -2.06
C VAL A 460 -8.64 8.51 -1.79
N ALA A 461 -8.32 9.81 -1.81
CA ALA A 461 -9.34 10.86 -1.75
C ALA A 461 -9.79 11.28 -3.15
N VAL A 462 -11.05 11.66 -3.28
CA VAL A 462 -11.66 12.12 -4.53
C VAL A 462 -12.22 13.53 -4.32
N LEU A 463 -11.60 14.50 -5.00
CA LEU A 463 -11.86 15.93 -4.92
C LEU A 463 -12.45 16.44 -6.25
N PRO A 464 -13.62 17.10 -6.28
CA PRO A 464 -14.16 17.68 -7.49
C PRO A 464 -13.51 19.04 -7.81
N VAL A 465 -13.29 19.34 -9.10
CA VAL A 465 -12.87 20.68 -9.57
C VAL A 465 -13.99 21.71 -9.36
N CYS A 466 -15.24 21.33 -9.66
CA CYS A 466 -16.41 22.19 -9.54
C CYS A 466 -17.64 21.40 -9.05
N ALA A 467 -18.67 22.10 -8.58
CA ALA A 467 -19.88 21.48 -8.03
C ALA A 467 -20.73 20.71 -9.07
N GLU A 468 -20.46 20.87 -10.37
CA GLU A 468 -21.17 20.13 -11.43
C GLU A 468 -20.61 18.71 -11.67
N VAL A 469 -19.43 18.40 -11.13
CA VAL A 469 -18.82 17.07 -11.20
C VAL A 469 -19.72 16.07 -10.45
N PRO A 470 -20.19 14.98 -11.08
CA PRO A 470 -21.10 14.01 -10.46
C PRO A 470 -20.35 13.06 -9.50
N LEU A 471 -19.80 13.62 -8.43
CA LEU A 471 -18.85 12.98 -7.51
C LEU A 471 -19.37 11.64 -6.94
N VAL A 472 -20.64 11.60 -6.51
CA VAL A 472 -21.27 10.39 -5.93
C VAL A 472 -21.41 9.26 -6.97
N ALA A 473 -21.69 9.60 -8.23
CA ALA A 473 -21.75 8.61 -9.31
C ALA A 473 -20.34 8.09 -9.65
N PHE A 474 -19.35 8.99 -9.70
CA PHE A 474 -17.95 8.65 -9.92
C PHE A 474 -17.39 7.72 -8.83
N THR A 475 -17.64 8.01 -7.55
CA THR A 475 -17.14 7.19 -6.44
C THR A 475 -17.77 5.80 -6.42
N LEU A 476 -19.04 5.66 -6.81
CA LEU A 476 -19.71 4.36 -6.92
C LEU A 476 -19.27 3.52 -8.14
N GLU A 477 -19.05 4.12 -9.32
CA GLU A 477 -18.40 3.41 -10.44
C GLU A 477 -16.98 2.95 -10.07
N LEU A 478 -16.20 3.81 -9.39
CA LEU A 478 -14.85 3.48 -8.97
C LEU A 478 -14.83 2.40 -7.89
N GLN A 479 -15.75 2.44 -6.92
CA GLN A 479 -15.91 1.39 -5.92
C GLN A 479 -16.27 0.06 -6.59
N HIS A 480 -17.19 0.05 -7.55
CA HIS A 480 -17.56 -1.15 -8.31
C HIS A 480 -16.36 -1.78 -9.04
N ALA A 481 -15.57 -0.95 -9.74
CA ALA A 481 -14.38 -1.40 -10.46
C ALA A 481 -13.26 -1.90 -9.53
N LEU A 482 -13.07 -1.26 -8.37
CA LEU A 482 -12.10 -1.67 -7.36
C LEU A 482 -12.51 -2.96 -6.63
N GLN A 483 -13.82 -3.16 -6.35
CA GLN A 483 -14.33 -4.40 -5.75
C GLN A 483 -14.08 -5.65 -6.61
N ALA A 484 -13.92 -5.50 -7.93
CA ALA A 484 -13.50 -6.57 -8.81
C ALA A 484 -12.01 -6.95 -8.69
N ILE A 485 -11.20 -6.14 -7.98
CA ILE A 485 -9.79 -6.39 -7.68
C ILE A 485 -9.58 -6.77 -6.21
N GLY A 486 -10.29 -6.15 -5.27
CA GLY A 486 -10.14 -6.41 -3.84
C GLY A 486 -11.18 -5.70 -2.94
N PRO A 487 -11.26 -6.06 -1.64
CA PRO A 487 -12.23 -5.48 -0.72
C PRO A 487 -12.06 -3.96 -0.63
N THR A 488 -13.10 -3.20 -0.96
CA THR A 488 -13.02 -1.72 -1.10
C THR A 488 -14.19 -1.03 -0.39
N LEU A 489 -13.85 -0.07 0.47
CA LEU A 489 -14.79 0.74 1.26
C LEU A 489 -14.91 2.15 0.68
N LEU A 490 -16.12 2.73 0.74
CA LEU A 490 -16.37 4.14 0.42
C LEU A 490 -16.83 4.86 1.69
N LEU A 491 -16.25 6.02 1.96
CA LEU A 491 -16.56 6.88 3.11
C LEU A 491 -16.83 8.32 2.66
N ASN A 492 -17.86 8.92 3.24
CA ASN A 492 -18.23 10.34 3.09
C ASN A 492 -18.59 10.90 4.48
N SER A 493 -18.83 12.22 4.58
CA SER A 493 -19.10 12.87 5.87
C SER A 493 -20.34 12.31 6.59
N ASP A 494 -21.39 11.92 5.86
CA ASP A 494 -22.62 11.37 6.43
C ASP A 494 -22.47 9.95 6.96
N ILE A 495 -21.72 9.08 6.27
CA ILE A 495 -21.38 7.73 6.76
C ILE A 495 -20.58 7.85 8.08
N ILE A 496 -19.69 8.82 8.19
CA ILE A 496 -18.92 9.08 9.42
C ILE A 496 -19.84 9.55 10.55
N ARG A 497 -20.72 10.53 10.30
CA ARG A 497 -21.74 11.00 11.27
C ARG A 497 -22.66 9.86 11.72
N ALA A 498 -23.12 9.02 10.81
CA ALA A 498 -24.01 7.89 11.12
C ALA A 498 -23.31 6.74 11.86
N ARG A 499 -21.99 6.57 11.68
CA ARG A 499 -21.21 5.50 12.34
C ARG A 499 -20.65 5.89 13.69
N LEU A 500 -20.28 7.15 13.88
CA LEU A 500 -19.56 7.63 15.07
C LEU A 500 -20.32 8.74 15.83
N GLY A 501 -21.42 9.26 15.31
CA GLY A 501 -22.21 10.35 15.89
C GLY A 501 -21.88 11.72 15.27
N ALA A 502 -22.73 12.72 15.53
CA ALA A 502 -22.59 14.06 14.92
C ALA A 502 -21.22 14.71 15.20
N SER A 503 -20.73 14.60 16.45
CA SER A 503 -19.42 15.09 16.93
C SER A 503 -18.20 14.28 16.49
N ALA A 504 -18.35 13.31 15.58
CA ALA A 504 -17.24 12.45 15.13
C ALA A 504 -16.12 13.20 14.38
N LEU A 505 -16.37 14.43 13.94
CA LEU A 505 -15.41 15.29 13.25
C LEU A 505 -14.78 16.35 14.17
N ASP A 506 -15.21 16.43 15.43
CA ASP A 506 -14.68 17.38 16.41
C ASP A 506 -13.28 16.96 16.87
N SER A 507 -12.42 17.95 17.18
CA SER A 507 -11.03 17.69 17.61
C SER A 507 -10.94 16.79 18.85
N ILE A 508 -11.92 16.87 19.75
CA ILE A 508 -12.03 16.02 20.95
C ILE A 508 -12.17 14.53 20.58
N GLN A 509 -12.79 14.21 19.43
CA GLN A 509 -12.98 12.84 18.95
C GLN A 509 -11.94 12.40 17.89
N GLU A 510 -10.92 13.22 17.59
CA GLU A 510 -9.90 12.93 16.57
C GLU A 510 -9.23 11.56 16.76
N PHE A 511 -8.92 11.18 17.99
CA PHE A 511 -8.32 9.88 18.31
C PHE A 511 -9.28 8.70 18.02
N ARG A 512 -10.59 8.88 18.26
CA ARG A 512 -11.62 7.87 17.97
C ARG A 512 -11.80 7.69 16.46
N LEU A 513 -11.90 8.80 15.72
CA LEU A 513 -11.95 8.79 14.26
C LEU A 513 -10.69 8.15 13.64
N SER A 514 -9.50 8.54 14.10
CA SER A 514 -8.22 8.08 13.54
C SER A 514 -7.97 6.59 13.80
N GLY A 515 -8.28 6.11 15.01
CA GLY A 515 -8.21 4.69 15.36
C GLY A 515 -9.18 3.82 14.56
N TRP A 516 -10.39 4.33 14.29
CA TRP A 516 -11.37 3.64 13.43
C TRP A 516 -10.96 3.62 11.96
N LEU A 517 -10.48 4.74 11.42
CA LEU A 517 -9.97 4.81 10.05
C LEU A 517 -8.82 3.83 9.82
N ALA A 518 -7.89 3.71 10.77
CA ALA A 518 -6.82 2.71 10.73
C ALA A 518 -7.36 1.26 10.63
N GLN A 519 -8.42 0.92 11.37
CA GLN A 519 -9.07 -0.39 11.29
C GLN A 519 -9.75 -0.62 9.91
N GLN A 520 -10.28 0.43 9.28
CA GLN A 520 -10.84 0.32 7.94
C GLN A 520 -9.76 0.16 6.86
N GLU A 521 -8.63 0.84 6.99
CA GLU A 521 -7.43 0.68 6.14
C GLU A 521 -6.82 -0.73 6.26
N ASP A 522 -6.86 -1.34 7.46
CA ASP A 522 -6.42 -2.71 7.68
C ASP A 522 -7.34 -3.76 7.04
N THR A 523 -8.65 -3.46 6.98
CA THR A 523 -9.69 -4.41 6.53
C THR A 523 -9.92 -4.39 5.01
N HIS A 524 -9.44 -3.35 4.31
CA HIS A 524 -9.74 -3.09 2.90
C HIS A 524 -8.48 -2.84 2.08
N ARG A 525 -8.46 -3.35 0.85
CA ARG A 525 -7.36 -3.17 -0.11
C ARG A 525 -7.19 -1.70 -0.51
N ILE A 526 -8.30 -0.97 -0.63
CA ILE A 526 -8.39 0.49 -0.79
C ILE A 526 -9.58 1.03 0.02
N VAL A 527 -9.37 2.18 0.67
CA VAL A 527 -10.43 3.03 1.24
C VAL A 527 -10.56 4.29 0.37
N LEU A 528 -11.76 4.53 -0.15
CA LEU A 528 -12.12 5.73 -0.90
C LEU A 528 -12.69 6.79 0.05
N TYR A 529 -12.08 7.97 0.08
CA TYR A 529 -12.59 9.15 0.77
C TYR A 529 -13.24 10.10 -0.23
N GLN A 530 -14.57 10.24 -0.17
CA GLN A 530 -15.29 11.27 -0.90
C GLN A 530 -15.26 12.58 -0.10
N THR A 531 -14.69 13.66 -0.66
CA THR A 531 -14.77 14.97 -0.02
C THR A 531 -16.18 15.55 -0.08
N ASP A 532 -16.46 16.52 0.78
CA ASP A 532 -17.61 17.40 0.58
C ASP A 532 -17.28 18.42 -0.53
N SER A 533 -18.28 19.16 -1.02
CA SER A 533 -18.11 20.23 -2.03
C SER A 533 -17.49 21.52 -1.48
N SER A 534 -17.29 21.60 -0.16
CA SER A 534 -16.70 22.72 0.56
C SER A 534 -15.61 22.24 1.54
N LEU A 535 -14.89 23.19 2.13
CA LEU A 535 -13.80 22.91 3.07
C LEU A 535 -14.34 22.58 4.47
N THR A 536 -14.95 21.40 4.62
CA THR A 536 -15.35 20.86 5.92
C THR A 536 -14.16 20.23 6.66
N PRO A 537 -14.25 19.99 7.98
CA PRO A 537 -13.26 19.18 8.70
C PRO A 537 -13.08 17.78 8.10
N TRP A 538 -14.13 17.21 7.49
CA TRP A 538 -14.04 15.95 6.75
C TRP A 538 -13.20 16.10 5.47
N THR A 539 -13.44 17.12 4.64
CA THR A 539 -12.62 17.41 3.45
C THR A 539 -11.14 17.61 3.83
N VAL A 540 -10.84 18.32 4.93
CA VAL A 540 -9.46 18.47 5.44
C VAL A 540 -8.86 17.12 5.86
N ARG A 541 -9.61 16.27 6.58
CA ARG A 541 -9.17 14.91 6.94
C ARG A 541 -8.88 14.06 5.70
N CYS A 542 -9.74 14.10 4.69
CA CYS A 542 -9.57 13.36 3.44
C CYS A 542 -8.23 13.71 2.76
N LEU A 543 -7.92 15.01 2.65
CA LEU A 543 -6.69 15.49 2.02
C LEU A 543 -5.43 15.18 2.85
N ARG A 544 -5.54 15.12 4.19
CA ARG A 544 -4.44 14.74 5.09
C ARG A 544 -4.21 13.23 5.19
N GLN A 545 -5.24 12.41 5.01
CA GLN A 545 -5.19 10.95 5.20
C GLN A 545 -5.00 10.15 3.89
N ALA A 546 -5.09 10.79 2.73
CA ALA A 546 -4.92 10.13 1.43
C ALA A 546 -3.45 9.88 1.06
N ASP A 547 -3.14 8.69 0.56
CA ASP A 547 -1.88 8.44 -0.16
C ASP A 547 -1.91 9.05 -1.58
N CYS A 548 -3.09 9.08 -2.21
CA CYS A 548 -3.35 9.67 -3.52
C CYS A 548 -4.66 10.48 -3.54
N ILE A 549 -4.63 11.66 -4.17
CA ILE A 549 -5.78 12.53 -4.37
C ILE A 549 -6.12 12.52 -5.87
N LEU A 550 -7.33 12.11 -6.21
CA LEU A 550 -7.92 12.24 -7.53
C LEU A 550 -8.63 13.58 -7.63
N ILE A 551 -8.23 14.39 -8.59
CA ILE A 551 -8.85 15.68 -8.92
C ILE A 551 -9.76 15.45 -10.12
N VAL A 552 -11.06 15.45 -9.91
CA VAL A 552 -12.04 15.04 -10.92
C VAL A 552 -12.64 16.27 -11.57
N GLY A 553 -12.39 16.44 -12.87
CA GLY A 553 -12.89 17.54 -13.71
C GLY A 553 -13.74 17.04 -14.88
N LEU A 554 -14.55 17.93 -15.45
CA LEU A 554 -15.34 17.66 -16.65
C LEU A 554 -14.50 18.06 -17.88
N GLY A 555 -14.15 17.08 -18.72
CA GLY A 555 -13.29 17.28 -19.89
C GLY A 555 -13.96 17.95 -21.08
N ASP A 556 -15.28 18.16 -21.00
CA ASP A 556 -16.09 18.98 -21.90
C ASP A 556 -16.28 20.43 -21.40
N GLN A 557 -15.61 20.84 -20.31
CA GLN A 557 -15.63 22.19 -19.75
C GLN A 557 -14.29 22.92 -19.90
N GLU A 558 -14.30 24.24 -19.68
CA GLU A 558 -13.09 25.07 -19.78
C GLU A 558 -12.10 24.79 -18.63
N PRO A 559 -10.78 24.81 -18.93
CA PRO A 559 -9.74 24.68 -17.90
C PRO A 559 -9.86 25.79 -16.86
N THR A 560 -10.21 25.41 -15.63
CA THR A 560 -10.39 26.30 -14.48
C THR A 560 -9.77 25.66 -13.25
N LEU A 561 -9.45 26.45 -12.21
CA LEU A 561 -8.94 25.96 -10.92
C LEU A 561 -10.02 26.11 -9.84
N GLY A 562 -10.43 24.99 -9.24
CA GLY A 562 -11.41 24.97 -8.15
C GLY A 562 -10.86 25.59 -6.86
N GLN A 563 -11.75 26.18 -6.06
CA GLN A 563 -11.38 26.81 -4.78
C GLN A 563 -10.64 25.85 -3.83
N LEU A 564 -11.06 24.58 -3.77
CA LEU A 564 -10.40 23.56 -2.94
C LEU A 564 -9.01 23.16 -3.47
N GLU A 565 -8.76 23.30 -4.79
CA GLU A 565 -7.46 23.01 -5.39
C GLU A 565 -6.43 24.10 -5.06
N GLN A 566 -6.85 25.38 -5.10
CA GLN A 566 -6.02 26.51 -4.68
C GLN A 566 -5.59 26.37 -3.21
N MET A 567 -6.45 25.81 -2.35
CA MET A 567 -6.10 25.48 -0.97
C MET A 567 -5.17 24.27 -0.87
N LEU A 568 -5.37 23.23 -1.70
CA LEU A 568 -4.49 22.05 -1.75
C LEU A 568 -3.06 22.41 -2.18
N GLU A 569 -2.88 23.35 -3.10
CA GLU A 569 -1.56 23.85 -3.53
C GLU A 569 -0.81 24.56 -2.40
N ASN A 570 -1.52 25.34 -1.58
CA ASN A 570 -0.97 26.00 -0.38
C ASN A 570 -0.76 25.05 0.81
N THR A 571 -1.30 23.83 0.76
CA THR A 571 -1.22 22.86 1.87
C THR A 571 -0.01 21.93 1.70
N ALA A 572 0.73 21.64 2.78
CA ALA A 572 1.95 20.83 2.76
C ALA A 572 1.79 19.33 2.38
N VAL A 573 0.62 18.90 1.89
CA VAL A 573 0.27 17.50 1.60
C VAL A 573 1.16 16.90 0.50
N ARG A 574 1.88 15.82 0.85
CA ARG A 574 2.81 15.11 -0.04
C ARG A 574 2.21 13.90 -0.75
N ALA A 575 0.90 13.67 -0.60
CA ALA A 575 0.14 12.70 -1.39
C ALA A 575 0.36 12.88 -2.90
N LEU A 576 0.30 11.78 -3.65
CA LEU A 576 0.24 11.80 -5.12
C LEU A 576 -1.01 12.56 -5.57
N LYS A 577 -0.94 13.31 -6.67
CA LYS A 577 -2.09 14.07 -7.19
C LYS A 577 -2.28 13.72 -8.65
N GLN A 578 -3.44 13.19 -9.02
CA GLN A 578 -3.76 12.80 -10.39
C GLN A 578 -5.00 13.55 -10.88
N LEU A 579 -4.88 14.19 -12.04
CA LEU A 579 -6.01 14.82 -12.72
C LEU A 579 -6.82 13.74 -13.47
N VAL A 580 -8.13 13.71 -13.25
CA VAL A 580 -9.06 12.75 -13.87
C VAL A 580 -10.12 13.53 -14.63
N LEU A 581 -10.02 13.54 -15.95
CA LEU A 581 -10.96 14.25 -16.82
C LEU A 581 -12.04 13.29 -17.32
N LEU A 582 -13.30 13.60 -16.97
CA LEU A 582 -14.47 12.81 -17.36
C LEU A 582 -14.98 13.28 -18.73
N HIS A 583 -15.15 12.33 -19.65
CA HIS A 583 -15.68 12.56 -21.00
C HIS A 583 -16.93 11.72 -21.20
N ARG A 584 -17.92 12.23 -21.93
CA ARG A 584 -19.15 11.48 -22.24
C ARG A 584 -18.85 10.39 -23.26
N GLU A 585 -19.50 9.23 -23.13
CA GLU A 585 -19.29 8.08 -24.02
C GLU A 585 -19.43 8.38 -25.53
N GLU A 586 -20.30 9.34 -25.88
CA GLU A 586 -20.55 9.80 -27.25
C GLU A 586 -20.17 11.27 -27.46
N GLY A 587 -19.39 11.84 -26.54
CA GLY A 587 -18.90 13.21 -26.63
C GLY A 587 -17.69 13.37 -27.57
N PRO A 588 -17.15 14.60 -27.69
CA PRO A 588 -15.84 14.80 -28.29
C PRO A 588 -14.75 14.02 -27.53
N GLY A 589 -13.66 13.71 -28.23
CA GLY A 589 -12.46 13.18 -27.56
C GLY A 589 -11.71 14.26 -26.78
N PRO A 590 -10.67 13.89 -26.01
CA PRO A 590 -9.87 14.84 -25.25
C PRO A 590 -9.22 15.90 -26.16
N THR A 591 -9.17 17.13 -25.64
CA THR A 591 -8.56 18.31 -26.25
C THR A 591 -8.18 19.31 -25.14
N ARG A 592 -7.28 20.24 -25.44
CA ARG A 592 -6.85 21.33 -24.51
C ARG A 592 -6.24 20.81 -23.19
N THR A 593 -5.80 19.54 -23.13
CA THR A 593 -5.33 18.93 -21.87
C THR A 593 -4.06 19.59 -21.33
N VAL A 594 -3.23 20.15 -22.22
CA VAL A 594 -2.06 20.96 -21.87
C VAL A 594 -2.44 22.20 -21.04
N GLU A 595 -3.59 22.82 -21.28
CA GLU A 595 -4.06 23.98 -20.49
C GLU A 595 -4.44 23.56 -19.06
N TRP A 596 -5.16 22.44 -18.93
CA TRP A 596 -5.50 21.83 -17.64
C TRP A 596 -4.26 21.48 -16.80
N LEU A 597 -3.19 21.01 -17.46
CA LEU A 597 -1.91 20.62 -16.84
C LEU A 597 -1.02 21.82 -16.51
N ASN A 598 -0.97 22.84 -17.36
CA ASN A 598 -0.19 24.07 -17.10
C ASN A 598 -0.68 24.79 -15.84
N MET A 599 -2.01 24.82 -15.61
CA MET A 599 -2.60 25.32 -14.37
C MET A 599 -2.30 24.45 -13.14
N ARG A 600 -1.82 23.22 -13.33
CA ARG A 600 -1.64 22.18 -12.30
C ARG A 600 -0.27 21.51 -12.39
N SER A 601 0.79 22.32 -12.54
CA SER A 601 2.18 21.84 -12.66
C SER A 601 2.66 20.97 -11.49
N TRP A 602 1.95 20.99 -10.35
CA TRP A 602 2.15 20.14 -9.19
C TRP A 602 1.47 18.76 -9.25
N CYS A 603 0.65 18.47 -10.28
CA CYS A 603 0.09 17.14 -10.51
C CYS A 603 1.14 16.14 -10.98
N SER A 604 0.99 14.88 -10.57
CA SER A 604 1.90 13.77 -10.88
C SER A 604 1.59 13.08 -12.22
N GLY A 605 0.51 13.48 -12.89
CA GLY A 605 0.03 12.92 -14.16
C GLY A 605 -1.50 13.03 -14.27
N HIS A 606 -2.05 12.60 -15.42
CA HIS A 606 -3.49 12.66 -15.70
C HIS A 606 -4.04 11.39 -16.35
N LEU A 607 -5.36 11.25 -16.33
CA LEU A 607 -6.12 10.19 -16.99
C LEU A 607 -7.42 10.76 -17.57
N HIS A 608 -7.72 10.43 -18.82
CA HIS A 608 -9.04 10.61 -19.41
C HIS A 608 -9.90 9.38 -19.13
N LEU A 609 -11.16 9.57 -18.73
CA LEU A 609 -12.15 8.50 -18.58
C LEU A 609 -13.32 8.74 -19.53
N ARG A 610 -13.58 7.79 -20.42
CA ARG A 610 -14.81 7.68 -21.21
C ARG A 610 -15.91 7.09 -20.31
N CYS A 611 -16.75 7.97 -19.77
CA CYS A 611 -17.74 7.64 -18.76
C CYS A 611 -19.10 7.24 -19.37
N PRO A 612 -19.74 6.17 -18.88
CA PRO A 612 -21.02 5.69 -19.41
C PRO A 612 -22.14 6.71 -19.14
N ARG A 613 -23.12 6.80 -20.05
CA ARG A 613 -24.26 7.77 -19.96
C ARG A 613 -24.92 7.86 -18.56
N ARG A 614 -24.96 6.75 -17.82
CA ARG A 614 -25.57 6.66 -16.47
C ARG A 614 -24.90 7.52 -15.41
N LEU A 615 -23.59 7.81 -15.52
CA LEU A 615 -22.83 8.60 -14.55
C LEU A 615 -23.28 10.07 -14.53
N PHE A 616 -23.74 10.61 -15.67
CA PHE A 616 -24.23 11.98 -15.80
C PHE A 616 -25.75 12.11 -15.54
N SER A 617 -26.40 11.04 -15.07
CA SER A 617 -27.85 11.03 -14.81
C SER A 617 -28.18 11.80 -13.52
N ARG A 618 -28.71 13.02 -13.63
CA ARG A 618 -29.21 13.80 -12.48
C ARG A 618 -30.34 13.02 -11.78
N ARG A 619 -30.06 12.51 -10.57
CA ARG A 619 -30.95 11.71 -9.72
C ARG A 619 -30.76 12.11 -8.26
N SER A 620 -31.76 11.87 -7.41
CA SER A 620 -31.56 11.94 -5.96
C SER A 620 -30.66 10.81 -5.47
N PRO A 621 -29.88 11.00 -4.37
CA PRO A 621 -28.94 9.98 -3.89
C PRO A 621 -29.54 8.59 -3.69
N ALA A 622 -30.74 8.48 -3.10
CA ALA A 622 -31.41 7.19 -2.91
C ALA A 622 -31.69 6.45 -4.24
N LYS A 623 -32.23 7.15 -5.26
CA LYS A 623 -32.47 6.61 -6.62
C LYS A 623 -31.19 6.37 -7.43
N LEU A 624 -30.06 6.87 -6.92
CA LEU A 624 -28.73 6.62 -7.45
C LEU A 624 -28.16 5.35 -6.80
N HIS A 625 -28.23 5.19 -5.48
CA HIS A 625 -27.86 3.93 -4.80
C HIS A 625 -28.65 2.72 -5.34
N GLU A 626 -29.98 2.82 -5.48
CA GLU A 626 -30.83 1.76 -6.06
C GLU A 626 -30.45 1.38 -7.51
N LEU A 627 -29.88 2.33 -8.28
CA LEU A 627 -29.31 2.05 -9.59
C LEU A 627 -27.98 1.30 -9.46
N TYR A 628 -27.10 1.74 -8.56
CA TYR A 628 -25.78 1.13 -8.40
C TYR A 628 -25.83 -0.25 -7.76
N GLU A 629 -26.76 -0.57 -6.86
CA GLU A 629 -27.00 -1.95 -6.40
C GLU A 629 -27.24 -2.91 -7.59
N LYS A 630 -27.99 -2.45 -8.60
CA LYS A 630 -28.27 -3.20 -9.85
C LYS A 630 -27.08 -3.24 -10.81
N VAL A 631 -26.10 -2.34 -10.65
CA VAL A 631 -24.79 -2.41 -11.33
C VAL A 631 -23.86 -3.39 -10.61
N PHE A 632 -23.78 -3.31 -9.27
CA PHE A 632 -22.93 -4.14 -8.41
C PHE A 632 -23.32 -5.63 -8.45
N SER A 633 -24.57 -5.97 -8.79
CA SER A 633 -25.00 -7.36 -9.05
C SER A 633 -24.39 -7.97 -10.32
N ARG A 634 -23.79 -7.15 -11.20
CA ARG A 634 -23.08 -7.59 -12.42
C ARG A 634 -21.58 -7.63 -12.17
N ARG A 635 -20.83 -8.32 -13.03
CA ARG A 635 -19.37 -8.24 -13.01
C ARG A 635 -18.92 -6.93 -13.67
N ALA A 636 -17.97 -6.23 -13.05
CA ALA A 636 -17.36 -5.04 -13.63
C ALA A 636 -16.68 -5.38 -14.97
N ASP A 637 -16.86 -4.51 -15.98
CA ASP A 637 -16.19 -4.67 -17.26
C ASP A 637 -14.69 -4.36 -17.15
N ARG A 638 -13.86 -5.33 -17.55
CA ARG A 638 -12.39 -5.27 -17.53
C ARG A 638 -11.85 -4.16 -18.44
N HIS A 639 -12.53 -3.83 -19.54
CA HIS A 639 -12.10 -2.83 -20.53
C HIS A 639 -12.58 -1.41 -20.19
N SER A 640 -13.48 -1.26 -19.21
CA SER A 640 -13.98 0.04 -18.76
C SER A 640 -12.89 0.93 -18.16
N ASP A 641 -13.11 2.24 -18.25
CA ASP A 641 -12.14 3.24 -17.80
C ASP A 641 -12.03 3.31 -16.28
N PHE A 642 -13.10 2.99 -15.57
CA PHE A 642 -13.06 2.77 -14.12
C PHE A 642 -12.23 1.54 -13.75
N SER A 643 -12.25 0.46 -14.55
CA SER A 643 -11.33 -0.67 -14.37
C SER A 643 -9.88 -0.34 -14.72
N ARG A 644 -9.61 0.56 -15.69
CA ARG A 644 -8.26 1.11 -15.91
C ARG A 644 -7.80 1.91 -14.70
N LEU A 645 -8.62 2.84 -14.19
CA LEU A 645 -8.31 3.62 -12.99
C LEU A 645 -8.10 2.71 -11.76
N ALA A 646 -8.94 1.69 -11.57
CA ALA A 646 -8.79 0.70 -10.51
C ALA A 646 -7.46 -0.09 -10.61
N ARG A 647 -7.03 -0.48 -11.82
CA ARG A 647 -5.71 -1.09 -12.04
C ARG A 647 -4.57 -0.10 -11.77
N VAL A 648 -4.68 1.15 -12.19
CA VAL A 648 -3.67 2.19 -11.89
C VAL A 648 -3.54 2.39 -10.38
N LEU A 649 -4.65 2.61 -9.66
CA LEU A 649 -4.67 2.84 -8.21
C LEU A 649 -4.20 1.64 -7.37
N THR A 650 -4.37 0.41 -7.86
CA THR A 650 -3.86 -0.78 -7.17
C THR A 650 -2.43 -1.14 -7.59
N GLY A 651 -1.86 -0.46 -8.59
CA GLY A 651 -0.55 -0.79 -9.17
C GLY A 651 -0.55 -2.04 -10.05
N ASN A 652 -1.70 -2.42 -10.60
CA ASN A 652 -1.90 -3.57 -11.50
C ASN A 652 -1.98 -3.16 -12.99
N THR A 653 -1.48 -1.97 -13.35
CA THR A 653 -1.43 -1.44 -14.72
C THR A 653 -0.79 -2.43 -15.71
N ILE A 654 -1.50 -2.75 -16.80
CA ILE A 654 -0.98 -3.54 -17.92
C ILE A 654 -0.55 -2.62 -19.05
N ALA A 655 0.71 -2.72 -19.48
CA ALA A 655 1.25 -1.91 -20.56
C ALA A 655 1.46 -2.71 -21.85
N LEU A 656 1.26 -2.06 -22.99
CA LEU A 656 1.57 -2.58 -24.32
C LEU A 656 2.74 -1.79 -24.91
N VAL A 657 3.81 -2.47 -25.32
CA VAL A 657 4.98 -1.87 -25.95
C VAL A 657 5.18 -2.43 -27.36
N LEU A 658 5.23 -1.55 -28.35
CA LEU A 658 5.30 -1.89 -29.77
C LEU A 658 6.68 -1.54 -30.36
N GLY A 659 7.37 -2.54 -30.89
CA GLY A 659 8.72 -2.38 -31.43
C GLY A 659 8.79 -1.72 -32.82
N GLY A 660 9.97 -1.24 -33.17
CA GLY A 660 10.30 -0.75 -34.52
C GLY A 660 10.62 -1.87 -35.52
N GLY A 661 10.36 -1.63 -36.80
CA GLY A 661 10.56 -2.61 -37.89
C GLY A 661 9.95 -2.25 -39.27
N GLY A 662 9.56 -0.99 -39.50
CA GLY A 662 8.90 -0.56 -40.75
C GLY A 662 7.58 -1.31 -41.02
N ALA A 663 7.32 -1.68 -42.27
CA ALA A 663 6.09 -2.37 -42.70
C ALA A 663 5.74 -3.65 -41.91
N ARG A 664 6.73 -4.31 -41.29
CA ARG A 664 6.52 -5.45 -40.37
C ARG A 664 5.60 -5.09 -39.20
N GLY A 665 5.59 -3.83 -38.78
CA GLY A 665 4.71 -3.29 -37.72
C GLY A 665 3.21 -3.33 -38.03
N CYS A 666 2.78 -3.62 -39.27
CA CYS A 666 1.37 -3.91 -39.57
C CYS A 666 0.85 -5.14 -38.81
N SER A 667 1.74 -6.06 -38.38
CA SER A 667 1.41 -7.22 -37.55
C SER A 667 1.00 -6.83 -36.12
N HIS A 668 1.49 -5.69 -35.58
CA HIS A 668 1.06 -5.17 -34.27
C HIS A 668 -0.45 -5.02 -34.18
N ILE A 669 -1.08 -4.55 -35.26
CA ILE A 669 -2.53 -4.33 -35.36
C ILE A 669 -3.30 -5.66 -35.36
N GLY A 670 -2.69 -6.72 -35.93
CA GLY A 670 -3.23 -8.07 -35.89
C GLY A 670 -3.21 -8.65 -34.47
N VAL A 671 -2.05 -8.52 -33.79
CA VAL A 671 -1.91 -8.94 -32.38
C VAL A 671 -2.83 -8.13 -31.47
N LEU A 672 -2.92 -6.81 -31.66
CA LEU A 672 -3.87 -5.94 -30.95
C LEU A 672 -5.32 -6.43 -31.04
N LYS A 673 -5.79 -6.80 -32.23
CA LYS A 673 -7.14 -7.37 -32.38
C LYS A 673 -7.29 -8.70 -31.63
N ALA A 674 -6.27 -9.56 -31.65
CA ALA A 674 -6.31 -10.82 -30.91
C ALA A 674 -6.26 -10.60 -29.37
N LEU A 675 -5.62 -9.53 -28.92
CA LEU A 675 -5.55 -9.11 -27.51
C LEU A 675 -6.93 -8.62 -27.01
N GLU A 676 -7.62 -7.82 -27.83
CA GLU A 676 -9.01 -7.40 -27.62
C GLU A 676 -9.96 -8.62 -27.59
N GLU A 677 -9.86 -9.53 -28.57
CA GLU A 677 -10.66 -10.78 -28.61
C GLU A 677 -10.40 -11.71 -27.41
N ALA A 678 -9.23 -11.63 -26.78
CA ALA A 678 -8.87 -12.42 -25.59
C ALA A 678 -9.33 -11.79 -24.26
N GLY A 679 -9.89 -10.58 -24.28
CA GLY A 679 -10.36 -9.90 -23.08
C GLY A 679 -9.24 -9.38 -22.17
N VAL A 680 -8.05 -9.08 -22.75
CA VAL A 680 -6.91 -8.50 -22.04
C VAL A 680 -6.95 -6.97 -22.21
N PRO A 681 -7.09 -6.19 -21.13
CA PRO A 681 -7.11 -4.74 -21.22
C PRO A 681 -5.69 -4.14 -21.32
N VAL A 682 -5.60 -2.95 -21.92
CA VAL A 682 -4.37 -2.16 -22.04
C VAL A 682 -4.58 -0.81 -21.35
N ASP A 683 -3.69 -0.46 -20.43
CA ASP A 683 -3.79 0.74 -19.58
C ASP A 683 -2.75 1.81 -19.92
N LEU A 684 -1.62 1.41 -20.51
CA LEU A 684 -0.49 2.25 -20.93
C LEU A 684 0.01 1.72 -22.29
N VAL A 685 0.34 2.62 -23.20
CA VAL A 685 0.89 2.28 -24.54
C VAL A 685 2.25 2.94 -24.72
N GLY A 686 3.16 2.28 -25.44
CA GLY A 686 4.32 2.98 -25.98
C GLY A 686 5.00 2.23 -27.12
N GLY A 687 6.00 2.85 -27.73
CA GLY A 687 6.76 2.19 -28.79
C GLY A 687 7.82 3.02 -29.46
N THR A 688 8.46 2.41 -30.46
CA THR A 688 9.58 2.97 -31.22
C THR A 688 9.30 2.86 -32.73
N SER A 689 9.66 3.88 -33.51
CA SER A 689 9.50 3.89 -34.97
C SER A 689 8.04 3.60 -35.39
N ILE A 690 7.78 2.63 -36.28
CA ILE A 690 6.42 2.17 -36.63
C ILE A 690 5.58 1.78 -35.41
N GLY A 691 6.20 1.22 -34.35
CA GLY A 691 5.51 0.88 -33.10
C GLY A 691 4.99 2.11 -32.37
N SER A 692 5.70 3.24 -32.46
CA SER A 692 5.20 4.53 -31.95
C SER A 692 3.99 5.02 -32.75
N PHE A 693 4.03 4.91 -34.09
CA PHE A 693 2.91 5.31 -34.97
C PHE A 693 1.63 4.47 -34.71
N ILE A 694 1.76 3.14 -34.62
CA ILE A 694 0.63 2.26 -34.29
C ILE A 694 0.17 2.44 -32.84
N GLY A 695 1.11 2.67 -31.91
CA GLY A 695 0.80 2.93 -30.50
C GLY A 695 0.00 4.22 -30.30
N ALA A 696 0.38 5.30 -30.98
CA ALA A 696 -0.36 6.56 -30.96
C ALA A 696 -1.76 6.41 -31.56
N LEU A 697 -1.90 5.74 -32.72
CA LEU A 697 -3.22 5.44 -33.29
C LEU A 697 -4.10 4.60 -32.34
N TYR A 698 -3.52 3.65 -31.62
CA TYR A 698 -4.25 2.82 -30.67
C TYR A 698 -4.67 3.60 -29.41
N ALA A 699 -3.79 4.47 -28.90
CA ALA A 699 -4.09 5.37 -27.79
C ALA A 699 -5.16 6.43 -28.15
N GLU A 700 -5.26 6.80 -29.43
CA GLU A 700 -6.25 7.75 -29.96
C GLU A 700 -7.62 7.10 -30.26
N GLU A 701 -7.66 5.93 -30.91
CA GLU A 701 -8.92 5.29 -31.35
C GLU A 701 -9.46 4.25 -30.36
N ARG A 702 -8.61 3.67 -29.51
CA ARG A 702 -8.94 2.61 -28.54
C ARG A 702 -9.68 1.38 -29.09
N SER A 703 -9.57 1.13 -30.39
CA SER A 703 -10.01 -0.13 -31.01
C SER A 703 -9.05 -0.54 -32.11
N ALA A 704 -8.65 -1.81 -32.11
CA ALA A 704 -7.82 -2.38 -33.16
C ALA A 704 -8.51 -2.33 -34.54
N SER A 705 -9.85 -2.29 -34.59
CA SER A 705 -10.62 -2.17 -35.83
C SER A 705 -10.41 -0.81 -36.52
N ARG A 706 -10.55 0.28 -35.76
CA ARG A 706 -10.33 1.67 -36.19
C ARG A 706 -8.86 1.96 -36.44
N THR A 707 -7.98 1.43 -35.58
CA THR A 707 -6.53 1.44 -35.77
C THR A 707 -6.15 0.78 -37.09
N LYS A 708 -6.74 -0.38 -37.44
CA LYS A 708 -6.54 -1.03 -38.75
C LYS A 708 -6.97 -0.12 -39.89
N GLN A 709 -8.12 0.54 -39.80
CA GLN A 709 -8.59 1.43 -40.86
C GLN A 709 -7.57 2.55 -41.15
N ARG A 710 -7.27 3.41 -40.17
CA ARG A 710 -6.38 4.57 -40.37
C ARG A 710 -4.95 4.15 -40.72
N ALA A 711 -4.43 3.08 -40.12
CA ALA A 711 -3.11 2.56 -40.49
C ALA A 711 -3.07 1.98 -41.92
N ARG A 712 -4.16 1.38 -42.42
CA ARG A 712 -4.26 0.87 -43.80
C ARG A 712 -4.38 2.00 -44.81
N GLU A 713 -5.09 3.07 -44.47
CA GLU A 713 -5.19 4.29 -45.29
C GLU A 713 -3.83 4.99 -45.41
N TRP A 714 -3.09 5.11 -44.30
CA TRP A 714 -1.71 5.62 -44.29
C TRP A 714 -0.71 4.68 -44.99
N ALA A 715 -0.76 3.36 -44.79
CA ALA A 715 0.12 2.43 -45.49
C ALA A 715 -0.09 2.44 -47.02
N LYS A 716 -1.32 2.68 -47.47
CA LYS A 716 -1.63 2.93 -48.89
C LYS A 716 -1.01 4.25 -49.39
N SER A 717 -1.09 5.35 -48.64
CA SER A 717 -0.43 6.60 -49.06
C SER A 717 1.09 6.41 -49.18
N MET A 718 1.71 5.69 -48.25
CA MET A 718 3.14 5.33 -48.26
C MET A 718 3.55 4.34 -49.37
N THR A 719 2.59 3.77 -50.11
CA THR A 719 2.87 2.97 -51.32
C THR A 719 2.96 3.86 -52.59
N SER A 720 2.62 5.16 -52.50
CA SER A 720 2.69 6.11 -53.62
C SER A 720 4.13 6.56 -53.89
N VAL A 721 4.68 6.22 -55.06
CA VAL A 721 6.09 6.52 -55.42
C VAL A 721 6.31 8.01 -55.76
N LEU A 722 5.26 8.75 -56.11
CA LEU A 722 5.33 10.14 -56.58
C LEU A 722 5.74 11.15 -55.50
N GLU A 723 5.12 11.12 -54.29
CA GLU A 723 5.51 12.07 -53.23
C GLU A 723 6.97 11.88 -52.76
N PRO A 724 7.51 10.66 -52.56
CA PRO A 724 8.91 10.47 -52.18
C PRO A 724 9.92 10.81 -53.28
N MET A 725 9.63 10.56 -54.57
CA MET A 725 10.54 10.94 -55.66
C MET A 725 10.72 12.46 -55.77
N LEU A 726 9.67 13.23 -55.47
CA LEU A 726 9.72 14.70 -55.40
C LEU A 726 10.33 15.23 -54.09
N ASP A 727 10.57 14.36 -53.10
CA ASP A 727 11.16 14.70 -51.80
C ASP A 727 12.66 14.34 -51.71
N LEU A 728 13.24 13.82 -52.80
CA LEU A 728 14.67 13.48 -52.91
C LEU A 728 15.52 14.76 -52.88
N THR A 729 16.65 14.72 -52.16
CA THR A 729 17.56 15.87 -52.01
C THR A 729 19.01 15.49 -52.28
N TYR A 730 19.91 16.49 -52.30
CA TYR A 730 21.34 16.25 -52.38
C TYR A 730 21.82 15.54 -51.08
N PRO A 731 22.38 14.32 -51.16
CA PRO A 731 22.54 13.44 -50.00
C PRO A 731 23.78 13.77 -49.15
N ALA A 732 23.92 15.03 -48.74
CA ALA A 732 24.94 15.46 -47.77
C ALA A 732 24.61 15.02 -46.33
N THR A 733 23.32 14.92 -46.00
CA THR A 733 22.82 14.55 -44.66
C THR A 733 21.79 13.42 -44.70
N SER A 734 20.92 13.40 -45.71
CA SER A 734 19.87 12.40 -45.90
C SER A 734 19.46 12.30 -47.36
N MET A 735 18.93 11.15 -47.80
CA MET A 735 18.45 10.99 -49.19
C MET A 735 17.17 11.80 -49.49
N PHE A 736 16.28 11.95 -48.51
CA PHE A 736 15.05 12.74 -48.65
C PHE A 736 15.10 13.98 -47.74
N THR A 737 14.35 15.04 -48.07
CA THR A 737 14.11 16.15 -47.13
C THR A 737 13.22 15.73 -45.96
N GLY A 738 12.38 14.71 -46.18
CA GLY A 738 11.37 14.25 -45.23
C GLY A 738 10.09 15.09 -45.24
N SER A 739 9.95 16.08 -46.12
CA SER A 739 8.74 16.92 -46.21
C SER A 739 7.50 16.10 -46.56
N ALA A 740 7.63 15.09 -47.42
CA ALA A 740 6.52 14.18 -47.77
C ALA A 740 6.12 13.32 -46.57
N PHE A 741 7.09 12.81 -45.81
CA PHE A 741 6.84 11.99 -44.63
C PHE A 741 6.24 12.81 -43.47
N ASN A 742 6.71 14.05 -43.27
CA ASN A 742 6.11 15.01 -42.35
C ASN A 742 4.63 15.26 -42.69
N ARG A 743 4.31 15.56 -43.95
CA ARG A 743 2.92 15.73 -44.43
C ARG A 743 2.10 14.46 -44.20
N SER A 744 2.65 13.27 -44.46
CA SER A 744 1.93 12.00 -44.26
C SER A 744 1.54 11.75 -42.80
N ILE A 745 2.42 12.03 -41.84
CA ILE A 745 2.13 11.82 -40.41
C ILE A 745 1.24 12.95 -39.86
N HIS A 746 1.42 14.20 -40.31
CA HIS A 746 0.54 15.32 -39.94
C HIS A 746 -0.90 15.13 -40.43
N ARG A 747 -1.10 14.62 -41.67
CA ARG A 747 -2.42 14.22 -42.19
C ARG A 747 -3.15 13.21 -41.29
N VAL A 748 -2.42 12.41 -40.50
CA VAL A 748 -3.00 11.38 -39.61
C VAL A 748 -3.37 11.94 -38.24
N PHE A 749 -2.45 12.61 -37.55
CA PHE A 749 -2.65 13.04 -36.16
C PHE A 749 -3.05 14.51 -35.99
N GLN A 750 -2.91 15.32 -37.05
CA GLN A 750 -3.05 16.79 -37.01
C GLN A 750 -2.16 17.37 -35.88
N ASP A 751 -2.53 18.51 -35.30
CA ASP A 751 -1.76 19.20 -34.27
C ASP A 751 -2.08 18.73 -32.84
N LYS A 752 -2.54 17.47 -32.68
CA LYS A 752 -2.81 16.86 -31.37
C LYS A 752 -1.54 16.71 -30.53
N GLN A 753 -1.71 16.85 -29.22
CA GLN A 753 -0.67 16.62 -28.22
C GLN A 753 -0.81 15.20 -27.62
N ILE A 754 0.27 14.63 -27.10
CA ILE A 754 0.28 13.29 -26.48
C ILE A 754 -0.67 13.25 -25.27
N GLU A 755 -0.79 14.38 -24.59
CA GLU A 755 -1.66 14.64 -23.45
C GLU A 755 -3.14 14.48 -23.79
N ASP A 756 -3.55 14.69 -25.05
CA ASP A 756 -4.94 14.56 -25.52
C ASP A 756 -5.29 13.13 -25.99
N LEU A 757 -4.44 12.13 -25.71
CA LEU A 757 -4.70 10.72 -26.03
C LEU A 757 -5.46 10.02 -24.87
N TRP A 758 -6.42 9.14 -25.20
CA TRP A 758 -7.27 8.49 -24.19
C TRP A 758 -6.51 7.51 -23.28
N LEU A 759 -5.48 6.87 -23.83
CA LEU A 759 -4.56 6.03 -23.07
C LEU A 759 -3.24 6.81 -22.90
N PRO A 760 -2.64 6.82 -21.70
CA PRO A 760 -1.27 7.26 -21.51
C PRO A 760 -0.35 6.63 -22.56
N TYR A 761 0.43 7.48 -23.24
CA TYR A 761 1.27 7.10 -24.35
C TYR A 761 2.69 7.65 -24.16
N PHE A 762 3.69 6.92 -24.62
CA PHE A 762 5.06 7.42 -24.75
C PHE A 762 5.73 6.89 -26.02
N ASN A 763 6.75 7.59 -26.51
CA ASN A 763 7.69 7.01 -27.47
C ASN A 763 9.14 7.38 -27.20
N VAL A 764 10.03 6.70 -27.93
CA VAL A 764 11.48 6.83 -27.76
C VAL A 764 12.13 7.35 -29.04
N THR A 765 13.08 8.27 -28.87
CA THR A 765 14.00 8.74 -29.90
C THR A 765 15.43 8.63 -29.42
N THR A 766 16.37 8.47 -30.36
CA THR A 766 17.79 8.62 -30.07
C THR A 766 18.16 10.09 -30.20
N ASP A 767 18.61 10.71 -29.11
CA ASP A 767 19.10 12.09 -29.09
C ASP A 767 20.61 12.08 -29.40
N ILE A 768 20.98 12.47 -30.62
CA ILE A 768 22.39 12.45 -31.07
C ILE A 768 23.18 13.68 -30.60
N THR A 769 22.51 14.73 -30.11
CA THR A 769 23.15 15.88 -29.48
C THR A 769 23.61 15.52 -28.07
N ALA A 770 22.77 14.81 -27.31
CA ALA A 770 23.08 14.35 -25.94
C ALA A 770 23.72 12.95 -25.89
N SER A 771 23.79 12.21 -27.01
CA SER A 771 24.18 10.79 -27.08
C SER A 771 23.37 9.89 -26.13
N ALA A 772 22.05 10.12 -26.06
CA ALA A 772 21.19 9.54 -25.03
C ALA A 772 19.84 9.03 -25.57
N MET A 773 19.18 8.16 -24.80
CA MET A 773 17.77 7.82 -24.99
C MET A 773 16.89 8.97 -24.50
N ARG A 774 15.96 9.45 -25.34
CA ARG A 774 14.97 10.47 -24.98
C ARG A 774 13.57 9.88 -25.08
N VAL A 775 12.79 10.04 -24.01
CA VAL A 775 11.42 9.51 -23.87
C VAL A 775 10.46 10.69 -23.89
N HIS A 776 9.54 10.72 -24.85
CA HIS A 776 8.52 11.76 -24.96
C HIS A 776 7.20 11.27 -24.39
N LYS A 777 6.58 12.07 -23.52
CA LYS A 777 5.28 11.78 -22.86
C LYS A 777 4.30 12.94 -22.98
N ASP A 778 4.71 13.97 -23.72
CA ASP A 778 4.16 15.32 -23.70
C ASP A 778 4.51 16.05 -25.01
N GLY A 779 3.65 16.94 -25.46
CA GLY A 779 3.78 17.69 -26.70
C GLY A 779 3.35 16.92 -27.96
N CYS A 780 3.72 17.45 -29.12
CA CYS A 780 2.99 17.17 -30.36
C CYS A 780 3.24 15.77 -30.96
N VAL A 781 2.16 14.98 -31.10
CA VAL A 781 2.19 13.55 -31.48
C VAL A 781 2.90 13.35 -32.82
N TRP A 782 2.51 14.08 -33.86
CA TRP A 782 3.06 13.86 -35.21
C TRP A 782 4.56 14.12 -35.27
N ARG A 783 5.06 15.12 -34.51
CA ARG A 783 6.49 15.46 -34.45
C ARG A 783 7.30 14.35 -33.80
N TYR A 784 6.90 13.89 -32.62
CA TYR A 784 7.66 12.87 -31.90
C TYR A 784 7.52 11.48 -32.53
N VAL A 785 6.39 11.14 -33.17
CA VAL A 785 6.26 9.93 -34.01
C VAL A 785 7.16 10.04 -35.25
N ARG A 786 7.20 11.20 -35.92
CA ARG A 786 8.11 11.46 -37.04
C ARG A 786 9.58 11.35 -36.64
N ALA A 787 9.97 11.88 -35.47
CA ALA A 787 11.33 11.75 -34.93
C ALA A 787 11.67 10.30 -34.57
N SER A 788 10.74 9.58 -33.92
CA SER A 788 10.91 8.17 -33.57
C SER A 788 11.05 7.27 -34.79
N ALA A 789 10.63 7.74 -35.98
CA ALA A 789 10.82 7.09 -37.28
C ALA A 789 11.87 7.78 -38.20
N SER A 790 12.76 8.62 -37.67
CA SER A 790 13.88 9.25 -38.40
C SER A 790 15.02 8.24 -38.68
N TYR A 791 14.80 7.27 -39.57
CA TYR A 791 15.82 6.27 -39.90
C TYR A 791 16.92 6.88 -40.79
N CYS A 792 18.17 6.90 -40.31
CA CYS A 792 19.33 7.33 -41.07
C CYS A 792 19.84 6.16 -41.95
N PRO A 793 20.19 6.38 -43.24
CA PRO A 793 20.41 7.66 -43.91
C PRO A 793 19.23 8.19 -44.76
N TYR A 794 18.02 7.63 -44.64
CA TYR A 794 16.89 8.06 -45.48
C TYR A 794 16.36 9.45 -45.11
N LEU A 795 16.19 9.71 -43.81
CA LEU A 795 15.54 10.90 -43.28
C LEU A 795 16.52 11.73 -42.43
N PRO A 796 16.42 13.07 -42.45
CA PRO A 796 17.24 13.91 -41.60
C PRO A 796 16.74 13.82 -40.14
N PRO A 797 17.64 14.07 -39.16
CA PRO A 797 17.26 14.26 -37.77
C PRO A 797 16.19 15.35 -37.61
N LEU A 798 15.24 15.15 -36.71
CA LEU A 798 14.27 16.19 -36.38
C LEU A 798 14.85 17.07 -35.26
N CYS A 799 14.88 18.38 -35.48
CA CYS A 799 15.19 19.34 -34.42
C CYS A 799 13.99 19.50 -33.46
N ASP A 800 14.22 19.30 -32.16
CA ASP A 800 13.23 19.57 -31.11
C ASP A 800 13.19 21.07 -30.80
N PRO A 801 12.04 21.76 -30.94
CA PRO A 801 11.95 23.19 -30.66
C PRO A 801 12.09 23.54 -29.17
N LYS A 802 12.06 22.56 -28.25
CA LYS A 802 12.23 22.79 -26.81
C LYS A 802 13.67 23.20 -26.42
N ASP A 803 14.68 22.66 -27.11
CA ASP A 803 16.10 22.81 -26.74
C ASP A 803 17.08 22.83 -27.94
N GLY A 804 16.60 22.60 -29.17
CA GLY A 804 17.44 22.54 -30.37
C GLY A 804 18.15 21.19 -30.60
N HIS A 805 17.84 20.16 -29.81
CA HIS A 805 18.47 18.85 -29.94
C HIS A 805 18.04 18.11 -31.21
N LEU A 806 18.95 17.30 -31.76
CA LEU A 806 18.73 16.51 -32.97
C LEU A 806 18.28 15.09 -32.62
N LEU A 807 17.07 14.72 -33.06
CA LEU A 807 16.41 13.46 -32.74
C LEU A 807 16.33 12.53 -33.96
N VAL A 808 16.84 11.31 -33.82
CA VAL A 808 16.74 10.23 -34.80
C VAL A 808 15.91 9.04 -34.27
N ASP A 809 15.67 8.03 -35.10
CA ASP A 809 14.85 6.85 -34.75
C ASP A 809 15.29 6.23 -33.42
N GLY A 810 14.34 5.81 -32.58
CA GLY A 810 14.64 5.22 -31.27
C GLY A 810 15.31 3.84 -31.35
N CYS A 811 15.24 3.16 -32.50
CA CYS A 811 15.71 1.78 -32.66
C CYS A 811 17.21 1.59 -32.39
N TYR A 812 18.05 2.62 -32.59
CA TYR A 812 19.50 2.53 -32.33
C TYR A 812 19.81 2.33 -30.84
N VAL A 813 18.97 2.85 -29.93
CA VAL A 813 19.18 2.75 -28.47
C VAL A 813 18.18 1.81 -27.80
N ASN A 814 16.89 1.86 -28.15
CA ASN A 814 15.87 1.01 -27.55
C ASN A 814 14.69 0.77 -28.52
N ASN A 815 14.77 -0.32 -29.28
CA ASN A 815 13.72 -0.71 -30.24
C ASN A 815 12.45 -1.26 -29.58
N VAL A 816 12.49 -1.72 -28.32
CA VAL A 816 11.36 -2.33 -27.61
C VAL A 816 11.35 -1.85 -26.13
N PRO A 817 10.88 -0.62 -25.85
CA PRO A 817 11.08 0.08 -24.57
C PRO A 817 10.17 -0.40 -23.42
N ALA A 818 10.26 -1.69 -23.07
CA ALA A 818 9.52 -2.31 -21.97
C ALA A 818 10.00 -1.87 -20.59
N ASP A 819 11.29 -1.52 -20.48
CA ASP A 819 11.92 -0.86 -19.33
C ASP A 819 11.27 0.50 -19.01
N ILE A 820 10.96 1.30 -20.05
CA ILE A 820 10.28 2.58 -19.89
C ILE A 820 8.84 2.37 -19.40
N ALA A 821 8.10 1.42 -19.97
CA ALA A 821 6.76 1.09 -19.49
C ALA A 821 6.77 0.63 -18.02
N ARG A 822 7.78 -0.17 -17.63
CA ARG A 822 8.00 -0.57 -16.23
C ARG A 822 8.31 0.64 -15.34
N SER A 823 9.15 1.58 -15.78
CA SER A 823 9.44 2.83 -15.05
C SER A 823 8.21 3.72 -14.85
N MET A 824 7.21 3.62 -15.73
CA MET A 824 5.92 4.30 -15.65
C MET A 824 4.88 3.55 -14.80
N GLY A 825 5.28 2.51 -14.07
CA GLY A 825 4.44 1.80 -13.10
C GLY A 825 3.71 0.57 -13.64
N ALA A 826 4.04 0.08 -14.84
CA ALA A 826 3.46 -1.16 -15.36
C ALA A 826 3.81 -2.38 -14.49
N LYS A 827 2.81 -3.11 -14.01
CA LYS A 827 2.98 -4.41 -13.33
C LYS A 827 3.48 -5.47 -14.30
N THR A 828 2.85 -5.51 -15.46
CA THR A 828 3.10 -6.44 -16.56
C THR A 828 3.21 -5.65 -17.86
N VAL A 829 4.20 -5.97 -18.69
CA VAL A 829 4.43 -5.35 -19.99
C VAL A 829 4.32 -6.41 -21.08
N ILE A 830 3.36 -6.27 -21.98
CA ILE A 830 3.26 -7.07 -23.21
C ILE A 830 4.10 -6.37 -24.27
N ALA A 831 5.22 -6.96 -24.66
CA ALA A 831 6.18 -6.36 -25.58
C ALA A 831 6.17 -7.09 -26.93
N ILE A 832 5.75 -6.40 -27.99
CA ILE A 832 5.68 -6.96 -29.34
C ILE A 832 6.88 -6.47 -30.16
N ASP A 833 7.76 -7.40 -30.54
CA ASP A 833 8.93 -7.13 -31.37
C ASP A 833 8.66 -7.49 -32.84
N VAL A 834 9.08 -6.59 -33.73
CA VAL A 834 8.95 -6.70 -35.20
C VAL A 834 10.24 -6.32 -35.94
N GLY A 835 11.36 -6.15 -35.22
CA GLY A 835 12.66 -5.81 -35.80
C GLY A 835 13.25 -6.94 -36.67
N SER A 836 14.37 -6.69 -37.34
CA SER A 836 15.14 -7.74 -38.01
C SER A 836 15.83 -8.66 -37.00
N GLN A 837 15.94 -9.94 -37.34
CA GLN A 837 17.02 -10.80 -36.83
C GLN A 837 18.16 -10.74 -37.84
N ASP A 838 19.38 -10.53 -37.37
CA ASP A 838 20.57 -10.60 -38.20
C ASP A 838 20.98 -12.06 -38.40
N GLU A 839 21.60 -12.41 -39.55
CA GLU A 839 22.16 -13.75 -39.70
C GLU A 839 23.34 -13.96 -38.74
N THR A 840 23.25 -14.97 -37.89
CA THR A 840 24.30 -15.42 -36.97
C THR A 840 25.16 -16.54 -37.54
N ASP A 841 24.67 -17.21 -38.59
CA ASP A 841 25.38 -18.22 -39.38
C ASP A 841 26.40 -17.54 -40.31
N LEU A 842 27.51 -17.07 -39.74
CA LEU A 842 28.61 -16.43 -40.47
C LEU A 842 29.75 -17.42 -40.71
N SER A 843 30.32 -17.40 -41.91
CA SER A 843 31.37 -18.35 -42.32
C SER A 843 32.72 -18.02 -41.69
N THR A 844 33.32 -18.98 -40.97
CA THR A 844 34.68 -18.87 -40.45
C THR A 844 35.71 -18.76 -41.58
N TYR A 845 36.45 -17.66 -41.63
CA TYR A 845 37.50 -17.41 -42.63
C TYR A 845 38.93 -17.35 -42.05
N GLY A 846 39.09 -17.53 -40.74
CA GLY A 846 40.37 -17.42 -40.03
C GLY A 846 40.77 -15.98 -39.72
N ASP A 847 42.04 -15.76 -39.37
CA ASP A 847 42.53 -14.50 -38.79
C ASP A 847 42.72 -13.36 -39.83
N SER A 848 42.53 -13.63 -41.12
CA SER A 848 42.66 -12.62 -42.19
C SER A 848 41.72 -12.90 -43.36
N LEU A 849 41.32 -11.84 -44.06
CA LEU A 849 40.27 -11.87 -45.08
C LEU A 849 40.68 -11.08 -46.32
N SER A 850 40.85 -11.77 -47.45
CA SER A 850 41.18 -11.12 -48.73
C SER A 850 39.93 -10.78 -49.53
N GLY A 851 39.76 -9.50 -49.88
CA GLY A 851 38.66 -9.04 -50.74
C GLY A 851 38.67 -9.70 -52.14
N TRP A 852 39.84 -10.03 -52.67
CA TRP A 852 39.97 -10.76 -53.93
C TRP A 852 39.50 -12.21 -53.83
N TRP A 853 39.75 -12.86 -52.68
CA TRP A 853 39.26 -14.22 -52.39
C TRP A 853 37.74 -14.24 -52.21
N LEU A 854 37.17 -13.25 -51.50
CA LEU A 854 35.72 -13.04 -51.41
C LEU A 854 35.08 -12.84 -52.79
N LEU A 855 35.67 -11.99 -53.64
CA LEU A 855 35.17 -11.75 -54.99
C LEU A 855 35.21 -13.03 -55.84
N TRP A 856 36.32 -13.77 -55.81
CA TRP A 856 36.45 -15.06 -56.51
C TRP A 856 35.41 -16.08 -56.02
N LYS A 857 35.25 -16.23 -54.71
CA LYS A 857 34.25 -17.12 -54.08
C LYS A 857 32.80 -16.72 -54.36
N ARG A 858 32.51 -15.42 -54.50
CA ARG A 858 31.18 -14.90 -54.88
C ARG A 858 30.88 -15.09 -56.38
N LEU A 859 31.90 -15.16 -57.23
CA LEU A 859 31.77 -15.35 -58.68
C LEU A 859 31.81 -16.82 -59.13
N ASN A 860 32.47 -17.72 -58.38
CA ASN A 860 32.58 -19.14 -58.74
C ASN A 860 31.34 -19.96 -58.30
N PRO A 861 30.51 -20.47 -59.23
CA PRO A 861 29.28 -21.19 -58.90
C PRO A 861 29.50 -22.59 -58.29
N TRP A 862 30.72 -23.12 -58.32
CA TRP A 862 31.08 -24.44 -57.77
C TRP A 862 31.72 -24.38 -56.38
N THR A 863 31.50 -23.29 -55.62
CA THR A 863 31.96 -23.18 -54.23
C THR A 863 30.84 -22.74 -53.29
N ASP A 864 30.92 -23.18 -52.03
CA ASP A 864 30.01 -22.78 -50.98
C ASP A 864 29.93 -21.25 -50.84
N LYS A 865 28.71 -20.75 -50.69
CA LYS A 865 28.43 -19.32 -50.56
C LYS A 865 28.92 -18.83 -49.20
N ILE A 866 30.10 -18.22 -49.19
CA ILE A 866 30.70 -17.67 -47.97
C ILE A 866 29.88 -16.46 -47.49
N LYS A 867 29.36 -16.57 -46.27
CA LYS A 867 28.62 -15.53 -45.56
C LYS A 867 29.58 -14.72 -44.70
N VAL A 868 30.03 -13.57 -45.22
CA VAL A 868 30.77 -12.58 -44.44
C VAL A 868 30.03 -11.24 -44.53
N PRO A 869 29.79 -10.54 -43.40
CA PRO A 869 29.20 -9.21 -43.42
C PRO A 869 30.04 -8.22 -44.23
N ASP A 870 29.38 -7.32 -44.98
CA ASP A 870 30.08 -6.22 -45.63
C ASP A 870 30.25 -5.00 -44.69
N MET A 871 30.97 -3.96 -45.15
CA MET A 871 31.24 -2.78 -44.33
C MET A 871 29.97 -2.06 -43.86
N ALA A 872 28.92 -2.01 -44.68
CA ALA A 872 27.66 -1.36 -44.30
C ALA A 872 26.89 -2.22 -43.30
N GLU A 873 26.92 -3.55 -43.45
CA GLU A 873 26.35 -4.48 -42.49
C GLU A 873 27.08 -4.42 -41.13
N ILE A 874 28.41 -4.36 -41.12
CA ILE A 874 29.23 -4.19 -39.90
C ILE A 874 28.90 -2.87 -39.21
N GLN A 875 28.83 -1.76 -39.95
CA GLN A 875 28.46 -0.45 -39.41
C GLN A 875 27.02 -0.45 -38.85
N SER A 876 26.08 -1.11 -39.54
CA SER A 876 24.71 -1.29 -39.06
C SER A 876 24.67 -2.09 -37.76
N ARG A 877 25.29 -3.27 -37.70
CA ARG A 877 25.37 -4.10 -36.49
C ARG A 877 25.98 -3.33 -35.32
N LEU A 878 27.06 -2.57 -35.55
CA LEU A 878 27.70 -1.71 -34.56
C LEU A 878 26.76 -0.63 -34.00
N ALA A 879 25.92 0.00 -34.84
CA ALA A 879 24.95 1.00 -34.42
C ALA A 879 23.83 0.45 -33.53
N TYR A 880 23.57 -0.87 -33.55
CA TYR A 880 22.51 -1.52 -32.77
C TYR A 880 22.98 -2.26 -31.51
N VAL A 881 24.29 -2.35 -31.23
CA VAL A 881 24.84 -3.14 -30.09
C VAL A 881 24.18 -2.78 -28.75
N SER A 882 23.94 -1.49 -28.48
CA SER A 882 23.28 -1.04 -27.25
C SER A 882 21.83 -1.54 -27.16
N CYS A 883 21.07 -1.39 -28.25
CA CYS A 883 19.69 -1.84 -28.36
C CYS A 883 19.55 -3.37 -28.23
N VAL A 884 20.44 -4.15 -28.86
CA VAL A 884 20.42 -5.62 -28.78
C VAL A 884 20.61 -6.08 -27.33
N ARG A 885 21.58 -5.48 -26.61
CA ARG A 885 21.79 -5.76 -25.18
C ARG A 885 20.57 -5.40 -24.34
N GLN A 886 19.92 -4.26 -24.59
CA GLN A 886 18.71 -3.86 -23.86
C GLN A 886 17.54 -4.83 -24.12
N LEU A 887 17.41 -5.31 -25.36
CA LEU A 887 16.40 -6.29 -25.78
C LEU A 887 16.61 -7.66 -25.12
N GLU A 888 17.85 -8.09 -24.88
CA GLU A 888 18.15 -9.32 -24.12
C GLU A 888 17.73 -9.21 -22.65
N VAL A 889 18.02 -8.07 -22.00
CA VAL A 889 17.56 -7.80 -20.63
C VAL A 889 16.02 -7.83 -20.55
N VAL A 890 15.32 -7.21 -21.49
CA VAL A 890 13.86 -7.26 -21.60
C VAL A 890 13.34 -8.70 -21.77
N LYS A 891 13.95 -9.51 -22.64
CA LYS A 891 13.58 -10.93 -22.84
C LYS A 891 13.77 -11.79 -21.58
N SER A 892 14.74 -11.46 -20.73
CA SER A 892 14.97 -12.17 -19.45
C SER A 892 14.10 -11.66 -18.28
N SER A 893 13.34 -10.58 -18.47
CA SER A 893 12.67 -9.86 -17.38
C SER A 893 11.32 -10.48 -17.00
N SER A 894 11.17 -10.86 -15.72
CA SER A 894 9.95 -11.49 -15.19
C SER A 894 8.68 -10.61 -15.15
N TYR A 895 8.78 -9.34 -15.53
CA TYR A 895 7.64 -8.44 -15.71
C TYR A 895 7.17 -8.32 -17.18
N CYS A 896 7.88 -8.96 -18.12
CA CYS A 896 7.68 -8.76 -19.55
C CYS A 896 7.25 -10.04 -20.29
N GLU A 897 6.06 -10.00 -20.88
CA GLU A 897 5.57 -11.01 -21.81
C GLU A 897 6.04 -10.64 -23.23
N TYR A 898 7.16 -11.22 -23.67
CA TYR A 898 7.77 -10.94 -24.97
C TYR A 898 7.11 -11.75 -26.10
N LEU A 899 6.65 -11.05 -27.13
CA LEU A 899 5.94 -11.58 -28.29
C LEU A 899 6.69 -11.20 -29.58
N ARG A 900 6.84 -12.15 -30.51
CA ARG A 900 7.45 -11.91 -31.83
C ARG A 900 6.70 -12.68 -32.92
N PRO A 901 5.85 -12.01 -33.73
CA PRO A 901 5.15 -12.64 -34.85
C PRO A 901 6.13 -13.12 -35.95
N PRO A 902 5.81 -14.22 -36.68
CA PRO A 902 6.71 -14.80 -37.69
C PRO A 902 6.65 -14.02 -39.02
N ILE A 903 7.32 -12.88 -39.06
CA ILE A 903 7.21 -11.87 -40.15
C ILE A 903 8.53 -11.60 -40.88
N ASP A 904 9.56 -12.41 -40.64
CA ASP A 904 10.91 -12.20 -41.18
C ASP A 904 10.99 -12.35 -42.72
N CYS A 905 9.99 -12.97 -43.35
CA CYS A 905 9.82 -13.04 -44.79
C CYS A 905 9.38 -11.72 -45.47
N PHE A 906 8.96 -10.71 -44.69
CA PHE A 906 8.60 -9.38 -45.19
C PHE A 906 9.74 -8.38 -45.02
N LYS A 907 9.90 -7.45 -45.97
CA LYS A 907 10.88 -6.36 -45.87
C LYS A 907 10.33 -5.17 -45.09
N THR A 908 11.22 -4.34 -44.54
CA THR A 908 10.88 -3.12 -43.78
C THR A 908 10.12 -2.07 -44.60
N MET A 909 10.12 -2.16 -45.94
CA MET A 909 9.39 -1.26 -46.84
C MET A 909 8.18 -1.90 -47.55
N ASP A 910 7.80 -3.15 -47.20
CA ASP A 910 6.70 -3.90 -47.84
C ASP A 910 5.27 -3.38 -47.48
N PHE A 911 5.05 -2.07 -47.36
CA PHE A 911 3.77 -1.48 -46.92
C PHE A 911 2.58 -1.89 -47.81
N GLY A 912 2.80 -2.14 -49.10
CA GLY A 912 1.79 -2.68 -50.01
C GLY A 912 1.26 -4.08 -49.65
N LYS A 913 1.94 -4.82 -48.76
CA LYS A 913 1.50 -6.14 -48.23
C LYS A 913 0.74 -6.04 -46.90
N PHE A 914 0.29 -4.83 -46.50
CA PHE A 914 -0.37 -4.53 -45.22
C PHE A 914 -1.27 -5.65 -44.67
N ASP A 915 -2.23 -6.13 -45.46
CA ASP A 915 -3.21 -7.12 -45.00
C ASP A 915 -2.59 -8.50 -44.74
N GLN A 916 -1.58 -8.92 -45.52
CA GLN A 916 -0.87 -10.19 -45.29
C GLN A 916 -0.08 -10.15 -43.98
N ILE A 917 0.62 -9.04 -43.72
CA ILE A 917 1.41 -8.83 -42.50
C ILE A 917 0.48 -8.73 -41.28
N TYR A 918 -0.67 -8.08 -41.43
CA TYR A 918 -1.74 -8.01 -40.44
C TYR A 918 -2.30 -9.40 -40.10
N ASP A 919 -2.64 -10.21 -41.10
CA ASP A 919 -3.27 -11.52 -40.88
C ASP A 919 -2.31 -12.50 -40.19
N VAL A 920 -1.01 -12.46 -40.52
CA VAL A 920 0.05 -13.19 -39.79
C VAL A 920 0.10 -12.79 -38.32
N GLY A 921 0.05 -11.48 -38.02
CA GLY A 921 0.00 -10.97 -36.64
C GLY A 921 -1.26 -11.43 -35.88
N TYR A 922 -2.42 -11.42 -36.54
CA TYR A 922 -3.68 -11.85 -35.95
C TYR A 922 -3.71 -13.36 -35.66
N GLN A 923 -3.25 -14.20 -36.61
CA GLN A 923 -3.15 -15.65 -36.40
C GLN A 923 -2.19 -16.01 -35.26
N TYR A 924 -1.01 -15.36 -35.22
CA TYR A 924 -0.03 -15.53 -34.15
C TYR A 924 -0.60 -15.13 -32.78
N GLY A 925 -1.15 -13.91 -32.67
CA GLY A 925 -1.76 -13.43 -31.42
C GLY A 925 -2.89 -14.34 -30.94
N LYS A 926 -3.76 -14.80 -31.85
CA LYS A 926 -4.87 -15.69 -31.52
C LYS A 926 -4.42 -17.06 -31.00
N ALA A 927 -3.30 -17.59 -31.51
CA ALA A 927 -2.70 -18.81 -30.99
C ALA A 927 -2.10 -18.60 -29.58
N VAL A 928 -1.35 -17.51 -29.37
CA VAL A 928 -0.71 -17.19 -28.08
C VAL A 928 -1.73 -16.90 -26.99
N PHE A 929 -2.63 -15.94 -27.21
CA PHE A 929 -3.62 -15.55 -26.20
C PHE A 929 -4.66 -16.65 -25.96
N GLY A 930 -5.00 -17.42 -26.99
CA GLY A 930 -5.78 -18.66 -26.80
C GLY A 930 -5.08 -19.69 -25.91
N GLY A 931 -3.74 -19.70 -25.86
CA GLY A 931 -2.94 -20.44 -24.88
C GLY A 931 -3.00 -19.82 -23.48
N TRP A 932 -2.83 -18.50 -23.37
CA TRP A 932 -2.90 -17.77 -22.09
C TRP A 932 -4.25 -17.93 -21.38
N SER A 933 -5.36 -17.93 -22.14
CA SER A 933 -6.72 -18.21 -21.63
C SER A 933 -6.92 -19.65 -21.12
N ARG A 934 -6.00 -20.59 -21.42
CA ARG A 934 -6.03 -21.99 -20.95
C ARG A 934 -5.01 -22.28 -19.83
N GLY A 935 -4.08 -21.37 -19.54
CA GLY A 935 -3.03 -21.53 -18.52
C GLY A 935 -3.16 -20.58 -17.33
N ASP A 936 -4.34 -19.98 -17.16
CA ASP A 936 -4.68 -18.93 -16.18
C ASP A 936 -3.74 -17.70 -16.19
N VAL A 937 -2.99 -17.50 -17.27
CA VAL A 937 -2.01 -16.40 -17.38
C VAL A 937 -2.73 -15.05 -17.30
N ILE A 938 -3.87 -14.92 -17.98
CA ILE A 938 -4.71 -13.71 -17.96
C ILE A 938 -5.28 -13.46 -16.55
N GLU A 939 -5.68 -14.51 -15.84
CA GLU A 939 -6.19 -14.38 -14.47
C GLU A 939 -5.08 -13.96 -13.50
N LYS A 940 -3.93 -14.63 -13.53
CA LYS A 940 -2.73 -14.29 -12.74
C LYS A 940 -2.22 -12.86 -13.02
N MET A 941 -2.35 -12.39 -14.26
CA MET A 941 -2.03 -11.01 -14.65
C MET A 941 -2.97 -10.00 -13.98
N LEU A 942 -4.28 -10.29 -13.96
CA LEU A 942 -5.32 -9.44 -13.38
C LEU A 942 -5.43 -9.53 -11.85
N THR A 943 -5.00 -10.62 -11.21
CA THR A 943 -5.05 -10.78 -9.75
C THR A 943 -4.05 -9.87 -9.03
N ASP A 944 -4.55 -9.05 -8.09
CA ASP A 944 -3.72 -8.31 -7.13
C ASP A 944 -3.25 -9.25 -6.01
N ARG A 945 -1.93 -9.34 -5.77
CA ARG A 945 -1.37 -10.27 -4.78
C ARG A 945 -1.86 -9.98 -3.36
N ARG A 946 -1.90 -8.69 -2.96
CA ARG A 946 -2.37 -8.28 -1.63
C ARG A 946 -3.85 -8.57 -1.42
N SER A 947 -4.67 -8.43 -2.46
CA SER A 947 -6.07 -8.86 -2.42
C SER A 947 -6.20 -10.36 -2.22
N ALA A 948 -5.32 -11.19 -2.80
CA ALA A 948 -5.31 -12.63 -2.54
C ALA A 948 -4.98 -12.92 -1.06
N ASP A 949 -3.94 -12.29 -0.52
CA ASP A 949 -3.56 -12.40 0.90
C ASP A 949 -4.73 -12.00 1.84
N LEU A 950 -5.37 -10.86 1.55
CA LEU A 950 -6.55 -10.37 2.28
C LEU A 950 -7.78 -11.28 2.16
N ILE A 951 -8.02 -11.86 0.98
CA ILE A 951 -9.16 -12.76 0.72
C ILE A 951 -8.92 -14.14 1.35
N GLU A 952 -7.68 -14.62 1.41
CA GLU A 952 -7.33 -15.85 2.13
C GLU A 952 -7.56 -15.69 3.63
N SER A 953 -7.18 -14.55 4.23
CA SER A 953 -7.59 -14.20 5.60
C SER A 953 -9.13 -14.16 5.73
N ARG A 954 -9.83 -13.44 4.84
CA ARG A 954 -11.30 -13.28 4.92
C ARG A 954 -12.08 -14.57 4.72
N ARG A 955 -11.50 -15.59 4.08
CA ARG A 955 -12.12 -16.93 3.93
C ARG A 955 -12.12 -17.74 5.22
N ALA A 956 -11.35 -17.36 6.23
CA ALA A 956 -11.52 -17.87 7.60
C ALA A 956 -12.64 -17.15 8.37
N ASP A 957 -12.92 -15.88 8.06
CA ASP A 957 -13.76 -14.95 8.83
C ASP A 957 -15.25 -14.89 8.39
N VAL A 958 -15.81 -15.93 7.74
CA VAL A 958 -17.13 -15.84 7.05
C VAL A 958 -18.35 -15.77 8.00
N LEU A 959 -18.15 -15.62 9.31
CA LEU A 959 -19.20 -15.39 10.33
C LEU A 959 -18.80 -14.24 11.28
N ALA A 960 -18.87 -13.00 10.81
CA ALA A 960 -18.56 -11.81 11.62
C ALA A 960 -19.63 -10.71 11.50
N PHE A 961 -20.23 -10.36 12.66
CA PHE A 961 -21.01 -9.13 12.85
C PHE A 961 -20.08 -7.89 12.87
N PRO A 962 -20.60 -6.64 12.85
CA PRO A 962 -19.78 -5.44 12.88
C PRO A 962 -18.76 -5.45 14.04
N SER A 963 -17.46 -5.44 13.69
CA SER A 963 -16.38 -5.68 14.65
C SER A 963 -16.11 -4.45 15.53
N SER A 964 -16.69 -4.46 16.74
CA SER A 964 -16.57 -3.39 17.72
C SER A 964 -15.10 -3.10 18.08
N GLY A 965 -14.68 -1.85 17.92
CA GLY A 965 -13.26 -1.47 17.97
C GLY A 965 -12.74 -1.20 19.38
N PHE A 966 -11.48 -0.79 19.44
CA PHE A 966 -10.92 -0.11 20.63
C PHE A 966 -11.64 1.23 20.90
N THR A 967 -12.13 1.89 19.85
CA THR A 967 -13.00 3.07 19.90
C THR A 967 -14.18 2.88 20.83
N ASP A 968 -14.83 1.74 20.70
CA ASP A 968 -16.03 1.35 21.44
C ASP A 968 -15.65 1.03 22.89
N LEU A 969 -14.48 0.41 23.12
CA LEU A 969 -13.98 0.19 24.47
C LEU A 969 -13.64 1.51 25.19
N ALA A 970 -13.13 2.52 24.48
CA ALA A 970 -12.89 3.86 25.04
C ALA A 970 -14.20 4.62 25.34
N GLU A 971 -15.18 4.54 24.44
CA GLU A 971 -16.55 5.05 24.60
C GLU A 971 -17.24 4.46 25.84
N ILE A 972 -17.25 3.13 25.93
CA ILE A 972 -17.87 2.37 27.02
C ILE A 972 -17.19 2.67 28.36
N VAL A 973 -15.86 2.71 28.42
CA VAL A 973 -15.12 3.04 29.65
C VAL A 973 -15.35 4.48 30.09
N SER A 974 -15.48 5.41 29.14
CA SER A 974 -15.74 6.82 29.41
C SER A 974 -17.22 7.14 29.68
N ARG A 975 -18.13 6.16 29.57
CA ARG A 975 -19.59 6.35 29.62
C ARG A 975 -20.10 7.43 28.65
N ILE A 976 -19.49 7.52 27.47
CA ILE A 976 -20.03 8.36 26.39
C ILE A 976 -21.30 7.67 25.89
N GLU A 977 -22.43 8.36 25.91
CA GLU A 977 -23.69 7.78 25.44
C GLU A 977 -23.60 7.47 23.93
N PRO A 978 -24.00 6.26 23.49
CA PRO A 978 -24.03 5.94 22.08
C PRO A 978 -25.11 6.80 21.39
N PRO A 979 -24.87 7.34 20.18
CA PRO A 979 -25.88 8.10 19.46
C PRO A 979 -27.12 7.22 19.24
N THR A 980 -28.29 7.74 19.61
CA THR A 980 -29.56 7.03 19.45
C THR A 980 -29.78 6.69 17.98
N SER A 981 -29.81 5.39 17.68
CA SER A 981 -30.06 4.90 16.34
C SER A 981 -31.50 5.22 15.92
N TYR A 982 -31.68 6.25 15.10
CA TYR A 982 -32.94 6.51 14.41
C TYR A 982 -33.26 5.35 13.48
N VAL A 983 -34.09 4.42 13.96
CA VAL A 983 -34.74 3.40 13.13
C VAL A 983 -35.78 4.13 12.28
N SER A 984 -35.66 4.00 10.97
CA SER A 984 -36.53 4.67 9.99
C SER A 984 -37.85 3.91 9.81
N ASP A 985 -38.67 3.81 10.86
CA ASP A 985 -40.10 3.57 10.68
C ASP A 985 -40.77 4.82 10.08
N GLY A 986 -41.79 4.62 9.24
CA GLY A 986 -42.30 5.65 8.34
C GLY A 986 -43.76 6.05 8.56
N CYS A 987 -44.09 7.19 7.94
CA CYS A 987 -45.41 7.81 7.76
C CYS A 987 -46.02 8.59 8.95
N ALA A 988 -46.59 9.75 8.61
CA ALA A 988 -47.32 10.71 9.45
C ALA A 988 -46.51 11.39 10.59
N ASP A 989 -46.62 12.70 10.82
CA ASP A 989 -47.19 13.78 10.02
C ASP A 989 -46.31 15.04 10.17
N GLY A 990 -46.51 16.05 9.32
CA GLY A 990 -45.70 17.27 9.33
C GLY A 990 -46.31 18.41 10.15
N GLU A 991 -45.48 19.14 10.88
CA GLU A 991 -45.76 20.50 11.34
C GLU A 991 -44.44 21.29 11.45
N GLU A 992 -44.50 22.60 11.17
CA GLU A 992 -43.33 23.49 11.16
C GLU A 992 -43.02 24.03 12.57
N SER A 993 -41.75 24.18 12.93
CA SER A 993 -41.35 24.79 14.20
C SER A 993 -39.97 25.45 14.11
N ASP A 994 -39.97 26.76 13.84
CA ASP A 994 -38.80 27.61 14.04
C ASP A 994 -38.46 27.70 15.54
N CYS A 995 -37.19 27.56 15.90
CA CYS A 995 -36.67 27.93 17.22
C CYS A 995 -35.29 28.57 17.06
N LEU A 996 -35.15 29.80 17.56
CA LEU A 996 -33.92 30.58 17.49
C LEU A 996 -32.87 30.08 18.49
N THR A 997 -31.59 30.28 18.16
CA THR A 997 -30.50 30.29 19.14
C THR A 997 -29.90 31.69 19.19
N GLU A 998 -30.38 32.51 20.12
CA GLU A 998 -29.68 33.71 20.56
C GLU A 998 -28.50 33.29 21.45
N TYR A 999 -27.33 33.92 21.29
CA TYR A 999 -26.40 34.22 22.37
C TYR A 999 -25.59 35.48 22.00
N GLU A 1000 -25.31 36.31 23.00
CA GLU A 1000 -25.11 37.75 22.81
C GLU A 1000 -23.64 38.14 22.53
N GLU A 1001 -23.45 39.20 21.73
CA GLU A 1001 -22.21 39.97 21.71
C GLU A 1001 -22.21 40.97 22.86
N ASP A 1002 -21.27 40.85 23.81
CA ASP A 1002 -21.10 41.83 24.90
C ASP A 1002 -19.98 42.82 24.55
N ALA A 1003 -20.36 44.08 24.30
CA ALA A 1003 -19.47 45.10 23.74
C ALA A 1003 -19.49 46.40 24.59
N GLY A 1004 -18.45 46.58 25.41
CA GLY A 1004 -18.24 47.78 26.21
C GLY A 1004 -17.50 48.90 25.46
N PRO A 1005 -18.03 50.14 25.38
CA PRO A 1005 -17.32 51.30 24.85
C PRO A 1005 -16.53 52.04 25.96
N ASP A 1006 -15.40 52.71 25.63
CA ASP A 1006 -15.38 54.19 25.56
C ASP A 1006 -14.03 54.85 25.15
N CYS A 1007 -14.13 56.12 24.71
CA CYS A 1007 -13.17 57.23 24.82
C CYS A 1007 -11.67 57.16 24.39
N SER A 1008 -11.43 57.61 23.14
CA SER A 1008 -10.59 58.80 22.77
C SER A 1008 -9.05 58.86 22.89
N ARG A 1009 -8.43 59.45 21.84
CA ARG A 1009 -7.12 60.20 21.78
C ARG A 1009 -5.84 59.43 22.15
N ASP A 1010 -4.75 59.51 21.38
CA ASP A 1010 -4.05 60.77 21.06
C ASP A 1010 -3.29 60.78 19.69
N GLU A 1011 -2.50 61.83 19.43
CA GLU A 1011 -1.86 62.15 18.13
C GLU A 1011 -0.56 61.38 17.76
N GLY A 1012 -0.21 61.42 16.45
CA GLY A 1012 1.18 61.68 16.01
C GLY A 1012 1.81 60.73 14.98
N GLY A 1013 2.47 61.29 13.94
CA GLY A 1013 3.58 60.60 13.25
C GLY A 1013 3.45 60.22 11.76
N SER A 1014 3.15 61.17 10.89
CA SER A 1014 3.65 61.19 9.49
C SER A 1014 4.89 62.12 9.43
N PRO A 1015 5.72 62.23 8.34
CA PRO A 1015 5.46 61.84 6.94
C PRO A 1015 6.69 61.26 6.17
N GLU A 1016 6.66 61.38 4.84
CA GLU A 1016 7.73 61.25 3.82
C GLU A 1016 8.09 59.83 3.32
N GLY A 1017 8.13 59.59 2.00
CA GLY A 1017 7.78 60.50 0.89
C GLY A 1017 7.96 59.93 -0.53
N ALA A 1018 7.84 60.82 -1.52
CA ALA A 1018 8.19 60.65 -2.95
C ALA A 1018 7.41 59.61 -3.79
N SER A 1019 6.29 60.07 -4.38
CA SER A 1019 5.87 59.75 -5.76
C SER A 1019 6.65 60.67 -6.76
N PRO A 1020 6.32 60.84 -8.08
CA PRO A 1020 5.26 60.28 -8.94
C PRO A 1020 5.70 59.93 -10.40
N SER A 1021 4.71 59.75 -11.30
CA SER A 1021 4.71 60.21 -12.73
C SER A 1021 5.48 59.38 -13.79
N THR A 1022 5.11 59.30 -15.10
CA THR A 1022 3.95 59.80 -15.89
C THR A 1022 3.83 59.08 -17.26
N ALA A 1023 2.86 59.50 -18.11
CA ALA A 1023 2.59 59.11 -19.52
C ALA A 1023 1.78 57.82 -19.71
N SER A 1024 0.52 57.79 -20.17
CA SER A 1024 -0.46 58.76 -20.73
C SER A 1024 -0.38 59.17 -22.21
N GLU A 1025 -1.28 58.58 -23.01
CA GLU A 1025 -2.04 59.11 -24.17
C GLU A 1025 -3.29 58.18 -24.26
N MET A 1026 -4.54 58.67 -24.25
CA MET A 1026 -5.33 59.27 -25.36
C MET A 1026 -5.63 58.25 -26.49
N GLU A 1027 -6.85 58.12 -27.03
CA GLU A 1027 -8.03 58.99 -26.92
C GLU A 1027 -9.39 58.22 -27.02
N GLU A 1028 -10.48 59.00 -27.12
CA GLU A 1028 -11.94 58.78 -27.15
C GLU A 1028 -12.54 57.58 -27.95
N ASP A 1029 -13.85 57.25 -27.89
CA ASP A 1029 -15.02 58.10 -27.56
C ASP A 1029 -16.23 57.37 -26.89
N LYS A 1030 -17.35 58.10 -26.74
CA LYS A 1030 -18.38 57.94 -25.70
C LYS A 1030 -19.64 57.16 -26.10
N THR A 1031 -20.02 56.28 -25.17
CA THR A 1031 -21.37 56.00 -24.66
C THR A 1031 -22.59 56.73 -25.25
N VAL A 1032 -23.70 56.00 -25.40
CA VAL A 1032 -25.06 56.54 -25.17
C VAL A 1032 -25.81 55.64 -24.19
N LEU A 1033 -26.23 56.22 -23.06
CA LEU A 1033 -27.12 55.59 -22.07
C LEU A 1033 -28.59 55.70 -22.48
N ARG A 1034 -29.41 54.70 -22.15
CA ARG A 1034 -30.78 54.93 -21.65
C ARG A 1034 -31.39 53.74 -20.91
N HIS A 1035 -32.04 54.04 -19.77
CA HIS A 1035 -33.03 53.19 -19.12
C HIS A 1035 -34.24 52.94 -20.07
N ARG A 1036 -35.17 51.99 -19.86
CA ARG A 1036 -35.96 51.78 -18.63
C ARG A 1036 -36.81 50.49 -18.68
N ARG A 1037 -37.19 49.98 -17.50
CA ARG A 1037 -38.25 49.00 -17.15
C ARG A 1037 -39.26 48.61 -18.27
N HIS A 1038 -39.54 47.32 -18.46
CA HIS A 1038 -40.73 46.65 -17.86
C HIS A 1038 -40.75 45.11 -18.06
N LEU A 1039 -41.62 44.44 -17.28
CA LEU A 1039 -42.04 43.03 -17.29
C LEU A 1039 -43.25 42.81 -18.24
N PRO A 1040 -43.76 41.59 -18.52
CA PRO A 1040 -43.12 40.26 -18.71
C PRO A 1040 -43.77 39.50 -19.92
N GLN A 1041 -43.87 38.16 -19.84
CA GLN A 1041 -44.71 37.19 -20.61
C GLN A 1041 -44.17 36.50 -21.90
N ASP A 1042 -44.10 35.18 -21.78
CA ASP A 1042 -44.73 34.11 -22.60
C ASP A 1042 -44.36 33.82 -24.07
N ALA A 1043 -43.71 32.66 -24.18
CA ALA A 1043 -44.11 31.49 -25.00
C ALA A 1043 -43.86 31.42 -26.52
N ALA A 1044 -43.33 30.24 -26.91
CA ALA A 1044 -43.45 29.54 -28.21
C ALA A 1044 -43.10 30.31 -29.52
N SER A 1045 -42.26 29.82 -30.43
CA SER A 1045 -42.10 28.41 -30.84
C SER A 1045 -40.84 28.16 -31.69
N SER A 1046 -40.53 26.89 -31.90
CA SER A 1046 -39.71 26.32 -32.99
C SER A 1046 -40.31 26.60 -34.40
N PRO A 1047 -39.65 26.32 -35.56
CA PRO A 1047 -38.56 25.35 -35.75
C PRO A 1047 -37.49 25.71 -36.83
N ALA A 1048 -36.69 24.68 -37.17
CA ALA A 1048 -36.05 24.40 -38.47
C ALA A 1048 -34.68 25.03 -38.82
N ASP A 1049 -33.71 24.11 -38.96
CA ASP A 1049 -32.82 23.92 -40.12
C ASP A 1049 -31.98 25.10 -40.64
N THR A 1050 -30.70 25.13 -40.26
CA THR A 1050 -29.63 24.69 -41.18
C THR A 1050 -28.39 24.19 -40.43
#